data_AF-A0A6N7SSG6-F1
#
_entry.id   AF-A0A6N7SSG6-F1
#
_cell.length_a   1.000
_cell.length_b   1.000
_cell.length_c   1.000
_cell.angle_alpha   90.00
_cell.angle_beta   90.00
_cell.angle_gamma   90.00
#
_symmetry.space_group_name_H-M   'P 1'
#
loop_
_entity.id
_entity.type
_entity.pdbx_description
1 polymer ?
#
loop_
_entity_poly.entity_id
_entity_poly.type
_entity_poly.pdbx_seq_one_letter_code
_entity_poly.pdbx_strand_id
1 'polypeptide(L)'
;MKKKTKTAVCLLIFALLSGSLLPPVCTSAASRKEEVREFANLVVFVQFEPLTAKNFVKDKGEEIFKLWEDPGYGTSLSSYLTEISYGQFQVHNIFPQYDGVSFTPYVVPPESASDEYSLVDYVIDQIQTSETLDYDGDGTVDNLVIVADKPFSDDRGSPFYSHKANYDGSGTIGGKEVFSYNMLNGYSVFEDSISREGVICHEFLHSIGFPDLYRDGAADDSPVGTWDLMASSSIYLQYPLAYLRQSAAGWTQIDTITESAKGLTLDTQTNAEGTHAYILKSPLSSNEFFVVEYRKKPVYDFSSKPLDIKIPGSGLIIYRINTKVAGLTNYASREDGVYIFRPGVTDEQNCSKDLSQSFLSAAPEINRTSFGSADFTRTIADNTPEESIISFSDGSNSGIVIKNVSAGGGENITFDVEFGDLGDLELWDTCGLDTDFAFTSQFSAAIHSSNDIYAVHDDGETVYLSHWNNSSWSKVAPGLPAAAAGSERLLFYRDIPCILYTSQRDGSSTLFAAMFVNGSWETIPLASNVYNRDYQAAAAGDSLYISYTDTLEATPDLKLIRFQPDSREVTSVSLGERYNPSIQAEGDTAYLAARSFPDNQISVYKIAGDASIEELPAPEAVSSIFAVSPGEEESVYLCAAIDGDDGQTLQAYRFSEGNWSAAGDFAMTARGIACDLTVAGGIPYAAVMQASSGESYKVSVYRYKDAVWEPFGGAVDRSVDTASYPEVALHTDNEYIYIAYTNYPGAFLKTKKLEGPSGTDTPDPTENPVVRITCIPPAKRQYETGEQLDTSGMAVQAVLADNTVIGLNDSQYGISGFDSSRTGSQTIKVSYSENIYCYFTVSISEKTVVPPPERKEGWVQNSEGWRYVYADGTYPISRWVLIENRWYYFNNHGYRQTGWLRLGNTWYYLKESGAMATGWLRLGNTWYYLKESGAMATGWLKLGNTWYYLKGSGAMATGWLKLGNTWYYLKGSGAMATGWLKLGSTWYYLKGSGAMAAGWLQIGKSRYYFNAGGAWIPR
;
A
#
# COMPACT_ATOMS: atom_id res chain seq x y z
N MET A 1 31.23 37.25 -25.06
CA MET A 1 31.70 36.50 -26.24
C MET A 1 31.44 35.01 -26.02
N LYS A 2 30.61 34.41 -26.90
CA LYS A 2 30.26 32.99 -27.07
C LYS A 2 30.27 32.07 -25.84
N LYS A 3 29.11 31.97 -25.17
CA LYS A 3 28.71 30.85 -24.29
C LYS A 3 28.59 29.56 -25.14
N LYS A 4 29.23 28.48 -24.71
CA LYS A 4 28.93 27.11 -25.15
C LYS A 4 28.25 26.39 -23.99
N THR A 5 26.96 26.14 -24.13
CA THR A 5 26.12 25.28 -23.30
C THR A 5 26.52 23.82 -23.57
N LYS A 6 26.83 23.06 -22.51
CA LYS A 6 26.82 21.59 -22.53
C LYS A 6 25.85 21.14 -21.45
N THR A 7 24.80 20.49 -21.94
CA THR A 7 23.72 19.83 -21.22
C THR A 7 24.26 18.77 -20.26
N ALA A 8 23.96 18.92 -18.97
CA ALA A 8 24.08 17.86 -17.97
C ALA A 8 22.75 17.10 -17.93
N VAL A 9 22.84 15.78 -17.98
CA VAL A 9 21.75 14.82 -17.83
C VAL A 9 21.65 14.50 -16.34
N CYS A 10 20.59 14.95 -15.68
CA CYS A 10 20.24 14.51 -14.32
C CYS A 10 19.60 13.12 -14.41
N LEU A 11 20.15 12.16 -13.67
CA LEU A 11 19.58 10.84 -13.45
C LEU A 11 18.93 10.85 -12.06
N LEU A 12 17.60 10.78 -12.04
CA LEU A 12 16.79 10.57 -10.83
C LEU A 12 17.19 9.23 -10.19
N ILE A 13 17.42 9.23 -8.87
CA ILE A 13 17.49 8.00 -8.06
C ILE A 13 16.29 8.01 -7.11
N PHE A 14 15.46 6.99 -7.29
CA PHE A 14 14.24 6.68 -6.55
C PHE A 14 14.52 6.35 -5.08
N ALA A 15 13.62 6.84 -4.21
CA ALA A 15 13.46 6.42 -2.83
C ALA A 15 12.92 4.97 -2.75
N LEU A 16 13.49 4.15 -1.87
CA LEU A 16 12.99 2.81 -1.56
C LEU A 16 12.19 2.87 -0.26
N LEU A 17 10.87 2.69 -0.40
CA LEU A 17 9.93 2.40 0.68
C LEU A 17 10.33 1.11 1.41
N SER A 18 10.47 1.20 2.74
CA SER A 18 10.52 0.05 3.63
C SER A 18 9.10 -0.32 4.07
N GLY A 19 8.46 -1.24 3.35
CA GLY A 19 7.28 -1.95 3.83
C GLY A 19 7.69 -3.01 4.87
N SER A 20 7.36 -2.77 6.14
CA SER A 20 7.60 -3.72 7.24
C SER A 20 6.49 -4.79 7.25
N LEU A 21 6.87 -6.03 6.95
CA LEU A 21 6.01 -7.20 7.12
C LEU A 21 5.93 -7.57 8.61
N LEU A 22 4.71 -7.59 9.17
CA LEU A 22 4.42 -8.04 10.53
C LEU A 22 4.85 -9.51 10.77
N PRO A 23 5.42 -9.86 11.94
CA PRO A 23 5.75 -11.23 12.30
C PRO A 23 4.51 -12.01 12.79
N PRO A 24 4.55 -13.36 12.80
CA PRO A 24 3.40 -14.19 13.18
C PRO A 24 3.24 -14.28 14.70
N VAL A 25 1.99 -14.37 15.15
CA VAL A 25 1.63 -14.68 16.54
C VAL A 25 2.05 -16.12 16.88
N CYS A 26 2.93 -16.29 17.88
CA CYS A 26 2.70 -17.18 19.04
C CYS A 26 3.86 -17.20 20.06
N THR A 27 3.49 -16.90 21.31
CA THR A 27 4.03 -17.35 22.60
C THR A 27 5.46 -17.00 23.03
N SER A 28 5.49 -16.28 24.16
CA SER A 28 6.56 -16.00 25.13
C SER A 28 7.73 -15.14 24.65
N ALA A 29 7.80 -13.96 25.26
CA ALA A 29 8.93 -13.05 25.29
C ALA A 29 10.22 -13.79 25.68
N ALA A 30 11.15 -13.81 24.73
CA ALA A 30 12.58 -13.91 24.98
C ALA A 30 13.24 -13.14 23.84
N SER A 31 13.89 -12.01 24.13
CA SER A 31 14.57 -11.23 23.10
C SER A 31 15.56 -12.13 22.36
N ARG A 32 15.55 -12.04 21.03
CA ARG A 32 16.76 -12.36 20.28
C ARG A 32 17.71 -11.20 20.57
N LYS A 33 18.82 -11.45 21.27
CA LYS A 33 19.95 -10.52 21.27
C LYS A 33 20.39 -10.27 19.83
N GLU A 34 20.02 -9.11 19.29
CA GLU A 34 20.53 -8.62 18.02
C GLU A 34 22.01 -8.24 18.15
N GLU A 35 22.72 -8.16 17.02
CA GLU A 35 24.09 -7.65 16.98
C GLU A 35 24.07 -6.16 17.37
N VAL A 36 25.00 -5.77 18.25
CA VAL A 36 25.18 -4.36 18.64
C VAL A 36 25.56 -3.55 17.40
N ARG A 37 24.76 -2.52 17.08
CA ARG A 37 25.08 -1.55 16.04
C ARG A 37 26.05 -0.52 16.60
N GLU A 38 27.28 -0.56 16.09
CA GLU A 38 28.30 0.46 16.34
C GLU A 38 28.09 1.63 15.36
N PHE A 39 28.35 2.87 15.79
CA PHE A 39 28.08 4.07 14.99
C PHE A 39 29.06 5.20 15.33
N ALA A 40 29.71 5.80 14.34
CA ALA A 40 30.62 6.92 14.56
C ALA A 40 29.85 8.24 14.69
N ASN A 41 30.28 9.08 15.62
CA ASN A 41 29.77 10.44 15.78
C ASN A 41 30.94 11.43 15.79
N LEU A 42 31.23 12.02 14.64
CA LEU A 42 32.35 12.93 14.47
C LEU A 42 31.96 14.34 14.90
N VAL A 43 32.51 14.83 16.02
CA VAL A 43 32.15 16.12 16.61
C VAL A 43 33.28 17.13 16.43
N VAL A 44 32.98 18.24 15.78
CA VAL A 44 33.92 19.32 15.52
C VAL A 44 33.41 20.67 16.01
N PHE A 45 34.32 21.53 16.43
CA PHE A 45 34.06 22.85 16.97
C PHE A 45 34.61 23.91 16.03
N VAL A 46 33.83 24.95 15.74
CA VAL A 46 34.19 25.99 14.78
C VAL A 46 34.00 27.37 15.39
N GLN A 47 34.88 28.31 15.07
CA GLN A 47 34.82 29.71 15.50
C GLN A 47 35.08 30.64 14.31
N PHE A 48 34.58 31.88 14.35
CA PHE A 48 34.56 32.78 13.19
C PHE A 48 35.53 33.97 13.32
N GLU A 49 36.09 34.40 12.19
CA GLU A 49 36.88 35.65 12.13
C GLU A 49 35.99 36.91 12.09
N PRO A 50 36.49 38.07 12.59
CA PRO A 50 37.77 38.25 13.28
C PRO A 50 37.72 37.68 14.70
N LEU A 51 38.81 37.02 15.11
CA LEU A 51 39.01 36.45 16.46
C LEU A 51 39.06 37.55 17.53
N THR A 52 37.90 38.14 17.83
CA THR A 52 37.72 39.20 18.82
C THR A 52 37.39 38.64 20.20
N ALA A 53 37.19 37.32 20.30
CA ALA A 53 36.99 36.56 21.53
C ALA A 53 37.92 35.34 21.63
N LYS A 54 38.15 34.89 22.87
CA LYS A 54 38.95 33.72 23.28
C LYS A 54 38.39 32.44 22.63
N ASN A 55 39.24 31.45 22.34
CA ASN A 55 38.85 30.07 22.01
C ASN A 55 37.69 29.61 22.94
N PHE A 56 36.48 29.50 22.37
CA PHE A 56 35.24 29.31 23.14
C PHE A 56 35.15 27.95 23.83
N VAL A 57 35.94 26.97 23.38
CA VAL A 57 36.02 25.61 23.96
C VAL A 57 37.28 25.34 24.78
N LYS A 58 38.14 26.36 24.98
CA LYS A 58 39.47 26.19 25.61
C LYS A 58 39.44 25.47 26.96
N ASP A 59 38.47 25.82 27.81
CA ASP A 59 38.35 25.32 29.18
C ASP A 59 37.12 24.39 29.33
N LYS A 60 36.62 23.84 28.21
CA LYS A 60 35.37 23.06 28.14
C LYS A 60 35.59 21.56 27.98
N GLY A 61 36.84 21.08 28.00
CA GLY A 61 37.17 19.68 27.72
C GLY A 61 36.43 18.66 28.61
N GLU A 62 36.47 18.85 29.94
CA GLU A 62 35.71 17.98 30.88
C GLU A 62 34.21 18.02 30.61
N GLU A 63 33.67 19.19 30.27
CA GLU A 63 32.25 19.38 29.98
C GLU A 63 31.83 18.71 28.65
N ILE A 64 32.68 18.77 27.61
CA ILE A 64 32.46 18.08 26.33
C ILE A 64 32.44 16.57 26.54
N PHE A 65 33.46 15.98 27.18
CA PHE A 65 33.46 14.54 27.44
C PHE A 65 32.29 14.12 28.32
N LYS A 66 31.88 14.94 29.28
CA LYS A 66 30.70 14.68 30.10
C LYS A 66 29.41 14.62 29.29
N LEU A 67 29.21 15.52 28.33
CA LEU A 67 27.98 15.60 27.54
C LEU A 67 27.89 14.51 26.47
N TRP A 68 29.00 14.05 25.91
CA TRP A 68 28.99 13.05 24.84
C TRP A 68 29.31 11.63 25.31
N GLU A 69 30.31 11.45 26.19
CA GLU A 69 30.94 10.15 26.45
C GLU A 69 30.65 9.57 27.84
N ASP A 70 30.55 10.40 28.89
CA ASP A 70 30.63 9.92 30.28
C ASP A 70 29.53 8.87 30.60
N PRO A 71 29.89 7.59 30.83
CA PRO A 71 28.93 6.53 31.14
C PRO A 71 28.36 6.64 32.56
N GLY A 72 28.99 7.44 33.43
CA GLY A 72 28.49 7.78 34.76
C GLY A 72 27.51 8.96 34.75
N TYR A 73 27.39 9.66 33.62
CA TYR A 73 26.43 10.73 33.41
C TYR A 73 25.29 10.21 32.54
N GLY A 74 24.20 9.73 33.16
CA GLY A 74 23.08 9.06 32.45
C GLY A 74 22.34 9.89 31.39
N THR A 75 22.71 11.16 31.21
CA THR A 75 22.19 12.07 30.17
C THR A 75 23.24 12.45 29.13
N SER A 76 24.44 11.85 29.18
CA SER A 76 25.39 11.92 28.07
C SER A 76 24.82 11.21 26.85
N LEU A 77 25.22 11.63 25.64
CA LEU A 77 24.73 11.04 24.40
C LEU A 77 24.93 9.52 24.37
N SER A 78 26.13 9.02 24.70
CA SER A 78 26.42 7.58 24.74
C SER A 78 25.58 6.82 25.75
N SER A 79 25.38 7.36 26.96
CA SER A 79 24.56 6.71 27.99
C SER A 79 23.09 6.68 27.59
N TYR A 80 22.58 7.79 27.06
CA TYR A 80 21.19 7.91 26.63
C TYR A 80 20.87 6.92 25.51
N LEU A 81 21.70 6.88 24.46
CA LEU A 81 21.52 5.96 23.34
C LEU A 81 21.63 4.49 23.77
N THR A 82 22.55 4.18 24.68
CA THR A 82 22.66 2.84 25.27
C THR A 82 21.39 2.46 26.03
N GLU A 83 20.87 3.35 26.85
CA GLU A 83 19.67 3.11 27.66
C GLU A 83 18.43 2.89 26.78
N ILE A 84 18.13 3.80 25.85
CA ILE A 84 16.91 3.73 25.02
C ILE A 84 16.92 2.58 24.00
N SER A 85 18.11 2.10 23.63
CA SER A 85 18.32 0.98 22.70
C SER A 85 18.51 -0.36 23.40
N TYR A 86 18.51 -0.41 24.74
CA TYR A 86 18.87 -1.61 25.50
C TYR A 86 20.26 -2.16 25.18
N GLY A 87 21.20 -1.26 24.90
CA GLY A 87 22.59 -1.56 24.53
C GLY A 87 22.75 -2.07 23.10
N GLN A 88 21.70 -2.08 22.29
CA GLN A 88 21.75 -2.50 20.89
C GLN A 88 22.38 -1.43 19.98
N PHE A 89 22.55 -0.20 20.47
CA PHE A 89 23.20 0.89 19.75
C PHE A 89 24.33 1.48 20.59
N GLN A 90 25.53 1.53 20.02
CA GLN A 90 26.72 2.08 20.65
C GLN A 90 27.34 3.15 19.75
N VAL A 91 27.49 4.35 20.30
CA VAL A 91 28.05 5.49 19.58
C VAL A 91 29.51 5.70 19.98
N HIS A 92 30.37 6.00 19.00
CA HIS A 92 31.78 6.33 19.18
C HIS A 92 31.97 7.81 18.90
N ASN A 93 32.09 8.66 19.93
CA ASN A 93 32.27 10.09 19.69
C ASN A 93 33.73 10.40 19.41
N ILE A 94 33.97 11.07 18.28
CA ILE A 94 35.30 11.32 17.74
C ILE A 94 35.58 12.82 17.76
N PHE A 95 36.68 13.20 18.40
CA PHE A 95 37.05 14.58 18.67
C PHE A 95 38.43 14.91 18.07
N PRO A 96 38.53 15.17 16.74
CA PRO A 96 39.82 15.33 16.05
C PRO A 96 40.62 16.55 16.53
N GLN A 97 39.97 17.49 17.22
CA GLN A 97 40.54 18.75 17.69
C GLN A 97 41.07 18.69 19.13
N TYR A 98 41.00 17.53 19.78
CA TYR A 98 41.49 17.35 21.14
C TYR A 98 42.95 16.86 21.14
N ASP A 99 43.84 17.62 21.79
CA ASP A 99 45.27 17.31 21.87
C ASP A 99 45.67 16.51 23.12
N GLY A 100 44.68 16.05 23.90
CA GLY A 100 44.89 15.40 25.21
C GLY A 100 44.85 16.37 26.39
N VAL A 101 44.78 17.69 26.15
CA VAL A 101 44.71 18.73 27.18
C VAL A 101 43.56 19.70 26.91
N SER A 102 43.40 20.18 25.68
CA SER A 102 42.40 21.17 25.30
C SER A 102 41.89 20.98 23.87
N PHE A 103 40.76 21.61 23.56
CA PHE A 103 40.19 21.65 22.22
C PHE A 103 40.64 22.90 21.49
N THR A 104 41.08 22.75 20.23
CA THR A 104 41.36 23.87 19.33
C THR A 104 40.34 23.91 18.19
N PRO A 105 39.39 24.86 18.20
CA PRO A 105 38.35 24.94 17.17
C PRO A 105 38.93 25.37 15.81
N TYR A 106 38.27 24.96 14.74
CA TYR A 106 38.61 25.43 13.38
C TYR A 106 38.20 26.89 13.25
N VAL A 107 39.06 27.70 12.64
CA VAL A 107 38.79 29.11 12.38
C VAL A 107 38.20 29.25 10.99
N VAL A 108 36.96 29.70 10.91
CA VAL A 108 36.22 29.90 9.66
C VAL A 108 36.32 31.37 9.25
N PRO A 109 36.87 31.67 8.07
CA PRO A 109 36.97 33.04 7.59
C PRO A 109 35.60 33.57 7.13
N PRO A 110 35.38 34.89 7.07
CA PRO A 110 34.05 35.45 6.84
C PRO A 110 33.43 35.04 5.50
N GLU A 111 34.25 34.83 4.47
CA GLU A 111 33.82 34.35 3.14
C GLU A 111 33.31 32.90 3.15
N SER A 112 33.68 32.10 4.14
CA SER A 112 33.23 30.70 4.30
C SER A 112 32.10 30.58 5.33
N ALA A 113 31.64 31.70 5.89
CA ALA A 113 30.52 31.77 6.84
C ALA A 113 29.32 32.54 6.27
N SER A 114 29.26 32.73 4.94
CA SER A 114 28.20 33.47 4.26
C SER A 114 26.85 32.73 4.25
N ASP A 115 26.91 31.41 4.29
CA ASP A 115 25.78 30.48 4.25
C ASP A 115 26.24 29.13 4.82
N GLU A 116 25.27 28.28 5.15
CA GLU A 116 25.52 27.00 5.82
C GLU A 116 26.33 26.01 4.97
N TYR A 117 26.03 25.91 3.67
CA TYR A 117 26.72 24.97 2.78
C TYR A 117 28.19 25.35 2.64
N SER A 118 28.50 26.63 2.44
CA SER A 118 29.87 27.14 2.39
C SER A 118 30.64 26.87 3.69
N LEU A 119 29.97 26.97 4.84
CA LEU A 119 30.54 26.64 6.15
C LEU A 119 30.85 25.16 6.25
N VAL A 120 29.89 24.29 5.92
CA VAL A 120 30.04 22.84 6.00
C VAL A 120 31.14 22.36 5.07
N ASP A 121 31.19 22.86 3.82
CA ASP A 121 32.27 22.59 2.85
C ASP A 121 33.64 22.93 3.44
N TYR A 122 33.79 24.15 3.97
CA TYR A 122 35.05 24.59 4.56
C TYR A 122 35.46 23.70 5.73
N VAL A 123 34.52 23.34 6.61
CA VAL A 123 34.77 22.51 7.77
C VAL A 123 35.20 21.10 7.38
N ILE A 124 34.51 20.48 6.42
CA ILE A 124 34.88 19.16 5.88
C ILE A 124 36.34 19.14 5.42
N ASP A 125 36.78 20.17 4.69
CA ASP A 125 38.15 20.31 4.20
C ASP A 125 39.20 20.45 5.31
N GLN A 126 38.82 20.92 6.51
CA GLN A 126 39.74 21.04 7.64
C GLN A 126 39.90 19.73 8.43
N ILE A 127 38.97 18.78 8.31
CA ILE A 127 38.95 17.62 9.18
C ILE A 127 40.02 16.61 8.76
N GLN A 128 40.93 16.35 9.70
CA GLN A 128 41.94 15.31 9.58
C GLN A 128 41.79 14.33 10.74
N THR A 129 41.40 13.10 10.43
CA THR A 129 41.26 12.03 11.42
C THR A 129 41.66 10.68 10.81
N SER A 130 42.21 9.80 11.65
CA SER A 130 42.48 8.40 11.32
C SER A 130 41.51 7.42 11.97
N GLU A 131 40.52 7.94 12.71
CA GLU A 131 39.49 7.15 13.37
C GLU A 131 38.52 6.51 12.36
N THR A 132 37.79 5.49 12.81
CA THR A 132 36.75 4.84 11.99
C THR A 132 35.50 5.71 11.98
N LEU A 133 35.04 6.12 10.79
CA LEU A 133 33.91 7.03 10.60
C LEU A 133 32.65 6.37 10.01
N ASP A 134 32.74 5.10 9.65
CA ASP A 134 31.74 4.36 8.88
C ASP A 134 31.70 2.93 9.42
N TYR A 135 30.90 2.71 10.47
CA TYR A 135 30.80 1.42 11.14
C TYR A 135 29.82 0.47 10.43
N ASP A 136 28.78 0.98 9.77
CA ASP A 136 27.84 0.15 9.01
C ASP A 136 28.31 -0.15 7.56
N GLY A 137 29.43 0.47 7.17
CA GLY A 137 30.19 0.20 5.97
C GLY A 137 29.60 0.79 4.71
N ASP A 138 28.66 1.74 4.80
CA ASP A 138 27.92 2.30 3.67
C ASP A 138 28.69 3.25 2.76
N GLY A 139 29.91 3.55 3.16
CA GLY A 139 30.81 4.45 2.44
C GLY A 139 30.60 5.91 2.84
N THR A 140 29.64 6.20 3.72
CA THR A 140 29.37 7.52 4.25
C THR A 140 29.91 7.67 5.67
N VAL A 141 30.10 8.91 6.10
CA VAL A 141 30.34 9.22 7.51
C VAL A 141 29.04 9.00 8.26
N ASP A 142 29.04 8.08 9.23
CA ASP A 142 27.86 7.70 10.02
C ASP A 142 27.12 8.94 10.56
N ASN A 143 27.84 9.87 11.19
CA ASN A 143 27.33 11.19 11.55
C ASN A 143 28.43 12.26 11.71
N LEU A 144 28.14 13.48 11.25
CA LEU A 144 28.97 14.68 11.43
C LEU A 144 28.22 15.70 12.28
N VAL A 145 28.83 16.18 13.36
CA VAL A 145 28.29 17.23 14.23
C VAL A 145 29.22 18.45 14.20
N ILE A 146 28.67 19.60 13.81
CA ILE A 146 29.39 20.88 13.79
C ILE A 146 28.84 21.76 14.90
N VAL A 147 29.66 22.07 15.89
CA VAL A 147 29.33 22.96 17.01
C VAL A 147 29.93 24.34 16.77
N ALA A 148 29.08 25.33 16.50
CA ALA A 148 29.50 26.67 16.06
C ALA A 148 29.56 27.71 17.19
N ASP A 149 30.63 28.50 17.23
CA ASP A 149 30.80 29.66 18.11
C ASP A 149 29.86 30.79 17.67
N LYS A 150 28.97 31.19 18.58
CA LYS A 150 27.96 32.26 18.54
C LYS A 150 28.03 33.31 17.41
N PRO A 151 26.85 33.77 16.91
CA PRO A 151 25.88 34.41 17.78
C PRO A 151 24.63 33.56 18.03
N PHE A 152 24.06 33.71 19.22
CA PHE A 152 22.76 33.14 19.55
C PHE A 152 21.73 33.68 18.57
N SER A 153 21.01 32.77 17.92
CA SER A 153 19.88 33.08 17.04
C SER A 153 18.73 32.17 17.45
N ASP A 154 17.67 32.77 17.97
CA ASP A 154 16.37 32.12 18.15
C ASP A 154 15.57 32.07 16.83
N ASP A 155 16.07 32.77 15.80
CA ASP A 155 15.56 32.69 14.44
C ASP A 155 15.87 31.31 13.83
N ARG A 156 14.81 30.50 13.65
CA ARG A 156 14.82 29.19 13.00
C ARG A 156 15.31 29.24 11.55
N GLY A 157 15.25 30.41 10.90
CA GLY A 157 15.79 30.62 9.54
C GLY A 157 17.30 30.88 9.50
N SER A 158 17.96 30.94 10.65
CA SER A 158 19.40 31.13 10.75
C SER A 158 20.15 29.83 10.44
N PRO A 159 21.25 29.87 9.65
CA PRO A 159 22.08 28.69 9.38
C PRO A 159 22.83 28.17 10.61
N PHE A 160 22.70 28.86 11.76
CA PHE A 160 23.30 28.52 13.04
C PHE A 160 22.25 28.09 14.08
N TYR A 161 20.98 27.96 13.68
CA TYR A 161 19.98 27.29 14.49
C TYR A 161 20.37 25.81 14.62
N SER A 162 20.12 25.18 15.78
CA SER A 162 20.42 23.76 15.91
C SER A 162 19.44 22.94 15.06
N HIS A 163 19.94 22.11 14.16
CA HIS A 163 19.11 21.26 13.30
C HIS A 163 19.95 20.15 12.65
N LYS A 164 19.27 19.15 12.08
CA LYS A 164 19.84 18.16 11.17
C LYS A 164 19.54 18.53 9.72
N ALA A 165 20.55 18.55 8.87
CA ALA A 165 20.41 18.80 7.43
C ALA A 165 21.04 17.68 6.60
N ASN A 166 20.51 17.48 5.39
CA ASN A 166 21.21 16.70 4.36
C ASN A 166 22.24 17.60 3.67
N TYR A 167 23.38 17.03 3.31
CA TYR A 167 24.45 17.73 2.65
C TYR A 167 24.42 17.42 1.15
N ASP A 168 24.07 18.43 0.36
CA ASP A 168 23.95 18.33 -1.10
C ASP A 168 25.31 18.44 -1.83
N GLY A 169 26.41 18.59 -1.09
CA GLY A 169 27.76 18.69 -1.63
C GLY A 169 28.41 17.32 -1.91
N SER A 170 29.72 17.33 -2.17
CA SER A 170 30.49 16.11 -2.49
C SER A 170 31.76 15.94 -1.64
N GLY A 171 31.83 16.66 -0.51
CA GLY A 171 32.90 16.57 0.46
C GLY A 171 33.08 15.17 1.05
N THR A 172 34.33 14.82 1.36
CA THR A 172 34.68 13.53 1.98
C THR A 172 35.59 13.72 3.17
N ILE A 173 35.38 12.95 4.24
CA ILE A 173 36.25 12.92 5.43
C ILE A 173 36.84 11.52 5.55
N GLY A 174 38.17 11.41 5.63
CA GLY A 174 38.83 10.09 5.71
C GLY A 174 38.54 9.18 4.52
N GLY A 175 38.13 9.74 3.37
CA GLY A 175 37.72 9.00 2.17
C GLY A 175 36.29 8.45 2.21
N LYS A 176 35.46 8.91 3.16
CA LYS A 176 34.02 8.61 3.27
C LYS A 176 33.20 9.83 2.88
N GLU A 177 32.10 9.62 2.17
CA GLU A 177 31.19 10.70 1.75
C GLU A 177 30.44 11.26 2.96
N VAL A 178 30.18 12.57 3.00
CA VAL A 178 29.27 13.15 4.00
C VAL A 178 27.90 13.23 3.36
N PHE A 179 26.86 12.68 4.00
CA PHE A 179 25.48 12.73 3.47
C PHE A 179 24.57 13.65 4.28
N SER A 180 24.82 13.76 5.58
CA SER A 180 24.10 14.66 6.47
C SER A 180 25.00 15.14 7.59
N TYR A 181 24.59 16.22 8.24
CA TYR A 181 25.25 16.75 9.43
C TYR A 181 24.22 17.29 10.42
N ASN A 182 24.62 17.36 11.68
CA ASN A 182 23.97 18.15 12.70
C ASN A 182 24.72 19.48 12.85
N MET A 183 24.02 20.59 12.69
CA MET A 183 24.48 21.88 13.13
C MET A 183 24.03 22.08 14.57
N LEU A 184 24.96 22.38 15.48
CA LEU A 184 24.65 22.70 16.88
C LEU A 184 25.13 24.10 17.22
N ASN A 185 24.24 24.91 17.78
CA ASN A 185 24.62 26.21 18.32
C ASN A 185 25.43 26.04 19.62
N GLY A 186 26.66 26.58 19.65
CA GLY A 186 27.52 26.51 20.84
C GLY A 186 26.90 27.14 22.09
N TYR A 187 25.99 28.10 21.95
CA TYR A 187 25.21 28.62 23.10
C TYR A 187 24.32 27.55 23.71
N SER A 188 23.51 26.87 22.89
CA SER A 188 22.58 25.84 23.33
C SER A 188 23.32 24.67 23.99
N VAL A 189 24.53 24.38 23.52
CA VAL A 189 25.38 23.31 24.06
C VAL A 189 26.09 23.72 25.36
N PHE A 190 26.62 24.95 25.48
CA PHE A 190 27.56 25.31 26.56
C PHE A 190 27.08 26.34 27.58
N GLU A 191 26.03 27.10 27.26
CA GLU A 191 25.63 28.28 28.04
C GLU A 191 24.15 28.23 28.46
N ASP A 192 23.27 27.67 27.64
CA ASP A 192 21.88 27.40 28.05
C ASP A 192 21.89 26.37 29.19
N SER A 193 21.17 26.59 30.28
CA SER A 193 21.09 25.64 31.40
C SER A 193 19.88 24.71 31.33
N ILE A 194 19.02 24.86 30.30
CA ILE A 194 17.69 24.21 30.24
C ILE A 194 17.58 23.17 29.11
N SER A 195 18.30 23.31 27.99
CA SER A 195 18.08 22.48 26.80
C SER A 195 19.25 21.58 26.37
N ARG A 196 20.46 21.79 26.89
CA ARG A 196 21.75 21.23 26.42
C ARG A 196 21.73 19.76 25.99
N GLU A 197 21.58 18.83 26.92
CA GLU A 197 21.61 17.39 26.66
C GLU A 197 20.48 16.98 25.71
N GLY A 198 19.32 17.63 25.87
CA GLY A 198 18.15 17.44 25.01
C GLY A 198 18.43 17.81 23.56
N VAL A 199 19.06 18.95 23.28
CA VAL A 199 19.41 19.39 21.92
C VAL A 199 20.39 18.40 21.29
N ILE A 200 21.45 17.99 22.00
CA ILE A 200 22.43 17.03 21.47
C ILE A 200 21.75 15.71 21.09
N CYS A 201 20.92 15.16 21.99
CA CYS A 201 20.26 13.88 21.76
C CYS A 201 19.17 13.98 20.69
N HIS A 202 18.37 15.05 20.68
CA HIS A 202 17.29 15.28 19.71
C HIS A 202 17.84 15.35 18.28
N GLU A 203 18.86 16.18 18.06
CA GLU A 203 19.46 16.31 16.73
C GLU A 203 20.12 15.01 16.27
N PHE A 204 20.78 14.28 17.18
CA PHE A 204 21.35 12.98 16.85
C PHE A 204 20.29 11.96 16.44
N LEU A 205 19.12 11.94 17.10
CA LEU A 205 18.05 11.00 16.75
C LEU A 205 17.52 11.22 15.32
N HIS A 206 17.51 12.45 14.80
CA HIS A 206 17.22 12.71 13.39
C HIS A 206 18.22 12.03 12.43
N SER A 207 19.49 11.95 12.82
CA SER A 207 20.52 11.27 12.01
C SER A 207 20.27 9.76 11.87
N ILE A 208 19.48 9.17 12.77
CA ILE A 208 19.06 7.77 12.69
C ILE A 208 17.56 7.58 12.39
N GLY A 209 16.90 8.62 11.85
CA GLY A 209 15.58 8.51 11.24
C GLY A 209 14.39 8.82 12.14
N PHE A 210 14.59 9.36 13.34
CA PHE A 210 13.47 9.82 14.17
C PHE A 210 12.90 11.14 13.63
N PRO A 211 11.56 11.30 13.56
CA PRO A 211 10.95 12.52 13.06
C PRO A 211 10.72 13.55 14.16
N ASP A 212 10.53 14.81 13.77
CA ASP A 212 9.99 15.84 14.65
C ASP A 212 8.51 15.56 14.96
N LEU A 213 8.14 15.65 16.24
CA LEU A 213 6.80 15.36 16.74
C LEU A 213 6.06 16.60 17.26
N TYR A 214 6.65 17.79 17.13
CA TYR A 214 5.99 19.07 17.38
C TYR A 214 5.54 19.72 16.06
N ARG A 215 4.51 20.59 16.14
CA ARG A 215 4.03 21.39 15.00
C ARG A 215 4.88 22.65 14.82
N ASP A 216 4.99 23.13 13.58
CA ASP A 216 5.70 24.39 13.33
C ASP A 216 4.87 25.60 13.82
N GLY A 217 5.49 26.53 14.55
CA GLY A 217 4.87 27.80 14.94
C GLY A 217 3.83 27.84 16.07
N ALA A 218 3.47 26.72 16.72
CA ALA A 218 2.45 26.71 17.79
C ALA A 218 2.99 26.16 19.13
N ALA A 219 3.34 27.05 20.06
CA ALA A 219 3.91 26.67 21.37
C ALA A 219 2.92 25.95 22.32
N ASP A 220 1.61 26.18 22.15
CA ASP A 220 0.56 25.67 23.04
C ASP A 220 -0.21 24.45 22.49
N ASP A 221 0.17 23.98 21.30
CA ASP A 221 -0.55 22.95 20.54
C ASP A 221 0.40 21.78 20.24
N SER A 222 0.51 20.88 21.22
CA SER A 222 1.49 19.79 21.21
C SER A 222 0.80 18.42 21.06
N PRO A 223 0.91 17.76 19.89
CA PRO A 223 0.33 16.44 19.66
C PRO A 223 0.88 15.35 20.59
N VAL A 224 2.16 15.44 20.93
CA VAL A 224 2.90 14.43 21.72
C VAL A 224 3.44 15.02 23.04
N GLY A 225 3.99 16.23 23.02
CA GLY A 225 4.46 16.94 24.20
C GLY A 225 5.56 16.22 24.98
N THR A 226 5.53 16.31 26.32
CA THR A 226 6.63 15.82 27.19
C THR A 226 6.72 14.30 27.30
N TRP A 227 6.00 13.53 26.47
CA TRP A 227 6.09 12.07 26.41
C TRP A 227 7.24 11.57 25.53
N ASP A 228 7.76 12.41 24.63
CA ASP A 228 8.83 12.04 23.70
C ASP A 228 9.86 13.17 23.59
N LEU A 229 11.13 12.80 23.52
CA LEU A 229 12.24 13.75 23.32
C LEU A 229 12.12 14.50 21.98
N MET A 230 11.57 13.84 20.95
CA MET A 230 11.34 14.41 19.62
C MET A 230 10.20 15.42 19.58
N ALA A 231 9.42 15.54 20.66
CA ALA A 231 8.36 16.53 20.81
C ALA A 231 8.73 17.65 21.79
N SER A 232 9.58 17.36 22.78
CA SER A 232 9.95 18.32 23.83
C SER A 232 11.36 18.08 24.39
N SER A 233 12.36 18.74 23.82
CA SER A 233 13.75 18.62 24.28
C SER A 233 14.04 19.47 25.54
N SER A 234 14.73 18.89 26.53
CA SER A 234 15.32 19.63 27.66
C SER A 234 16.49 18.86 28.29
N ILE A 235 17.14 19.39 29.33
CA ILE A 235 18.15 18.66 30.12
C ILE A 235 17.61 17.40 30.83
N TYR A 236 16.29 17.25 30.88
CA TYR A 236 15.60 16.07 31.41
C TYR A 236 15.04 15.29 30.24
N LEU A 237 15.73 14.19 29.89
CA LEU A 237 15.45 13.40 28.71
C LEU A 237 14.25 12.47 28.92
N GLN A 238 13.58 12.12 27.83
CA GLN A 238 12.47 11.16 27.78
C GLN A 238 12.88 9.97 26.92
N TYR A 239 12.25 8.82 27.13
CA TYR A 239 12.27 7.78 26.11
C TYR A 239 11.50 8.24 24.87
N PRO A 240 12.01 7.99 23.65
CA PRO A 240 11.19 8.02 22.47
C PRO A 240 10.09 6.95 22.57
N LEU A 241 8.93 7.22 21.99
CA LEU A 241 7.79 6.29 21.95
C LEU A 241 8.23 4.92 21.44
N ALA A 242 7.70 3.85 22.04
CA ALA A 242 8.10 2.49 21.72
C ALA A 242 7.97 2.18 20.22
N TYR A 243 6.90 2.68 19.57
CA TYR A 243 6.71 2.48 18.13
C TYR A 243 7.82 3.14 17.30
N LEU A 244 8.32 4.32 17.68
CA LEU A 244 9.45 4.95 16.98
C LEU A 244 10.74 4.19 17.21
N ARG A 245 10.97 3.69 18.43
CA ARG A 245 12.11 2.80 18.72
C ARG A 245 12.07 1.51 17.89
N GLN A 246 10.88 0.96 17.61
CA GLN A 246 10.71 -0.17 16.70
C GLN A 246 10.90 0.24 15.23
N SER A 247 10.19 1.26 14.77
CA SER A 247 10.08 1.60 13.34
C SER A 247 11.30 2.32 12.78
N ALA A 248 11.89 3.27 13.52
CA ALA A 248 13.07 4.02 13.07
C ALA A 248 14.36 3.24 13.29
N ALA A 249 14.46 2.46 14.38
CA ALA A 249 15.73 1.90 14.83
C ALA A 249 15.74 0.38 15.09
N GLY A 250 14.58 -0.29 15.13
CA GLY A 250 14.49 -1.74 15.37
C GLY A 250 14.77 -2.19 16.80
N TRP A 251 14.91 -1.26 17.76
CA TRP A 251 15.40 -1.57 19.13
C TRP A 251 14.40 -2.29 20.03
N THR A 252 13.12 -2.34 19.64
CA THR A 252 12.08 -3.04 20.39
C THR A 252 11.11 -3.73 19.44
N GLN A 253 10.37 -4.70 19.95
CA GLN A 253 9.34 -5.44 19.23
C GLN A 253 7.99 -5.20 19.90
N ILE A 254 6.98 -4.92 19.08
CA ILE A 254 5.63 -4.62 19.53
C ILE A 254 4.68 -5.59 18.86
N ASP A 255 3.97 -6.37 19.67
CA ASP A 255 2.96 -7.31 19.19
C ASP A 255 1.68 -6.57 18.77
N THR A 256 1.00 -7.11 17.77
CA THR A 256 -0.27 -6.56 17.25
C THR A 256 -1.47 -7.33 17.78
N ILE A 257 -2.49 -6.60 18.20
CA ILE A 257 -3.78 -7.11 18.68
C ILE A 257 -4.87 -6.60 17.73
N THR A 258 -5.68 -7.52 17.24
CA THR A 258 -6.78 -7.26 16.29
C THR A 258 -8.15 -7.67 16.85
N GLU A 259 -8.18 -8.21 18.07
CA GLU A 259 -9.38 -8.76 18.70
C GLU A 259 -9.40 -8.42 20.20
N SER A 260 -10.58 -8.45 20.80
CA SER A 260 -10.77 -8.20 22.23
C SER A 260 -9.95 -9.16 23.09
N ALA A 261 -9.23 -8.62 24.06
CA ALA A 261 -8.37 -9.39 24.97
C ALA A 261 -8.42 -8.84 26.39
N LYS A 262 -8.22 -9.71 27.38
CA LYS A 262 -8.25 -9.35 28.80
C LYS A 262 -6.94 -9.66 29.51
N GLY A 263 -6.61 -8.86 30.52
CA GLY A 263 -5.42 -9.05 31.34
C GLY A 263 -4.11 -8.89 30.58
N LEU A 264 -4.10 -8.06 29.52
CA LEU A 264 -2.88 -7.67 28.84
C LEU A 264 -1.95 -6.98 29.82
N THR A 265 -0.66 -7.28 29.75
CA THR A 265 0.36 -6.76 30.68
C THR A 265 1.44 -6.04 29.90
N LEU A 266 1.85 -4.87 30.38
CA LEU A 266 2.98 -4.10 29.88
C LEU A 266 3.96 -3.79 31.02
N ASP A 267 5.25 -3.87 30.72
CA ASP A 267 6.38 -3.67 31.63
C ASP A 267 6.98 -2.25 31.51
N THR A 268 7.75 -1.86 32.51
CA THR A 268 8.51 -0.59 32.51
C THR A 268 9.61 -0.57 31.45
N GLN A 269 9.97 0.63 30.99
CA GLN A 269 11.05 0.84 30.02
C GLN A 269 12.37 0.22 30.48
N THR A 270 12.64 0.17 31.79
CA THR A 270 13.87 -0.39 32.36
C THR A 270 13.98 -1.91 32.24
N ASN A 271 12.87 -2.61 31.95
CA ASN A 271 12.89 -4.03 31.66
C ASN A 271 13.10 -4.27 30.16
N ALA A 272 14.35 -4.34 29.71
CA ALA A 272 14.71 -4.53 28.29
C ALA A 272 14.04 -5.75 27.62
N GLU A 273 13.73 -6.79 28.40
CA GLU A 273 13.10 -8.04 27.93
C GLU A 273 11.56 -8.02 28.05
N GLY A 274 11.00 -6.96 28.64
CA GLY A 274 9.58 -6.81 28.89
C GLY A 274 8.80 -6.33 27.67
N THR A 275 7.49 -6.50 27.73
CA THR A 275 6.59 -5.97 26.69
C THR A 275 6.22 -4.53 27.03
N HIS A 276 6.71 -3.53 26.28
CA HIS A 276 6.47 -2.12 26.62
C HIS A 276 5.21 -1.52 25.99
N ALA A 277 4.79 -2.06 24.85
CA ALA A 277 3.63 -1.60 24.12
C ALA A 277 2.90 -2.73 23.38
N TYR A 278 1.67 -2.48 22.95
CA TYR A 278 0.94 -3.26 21.95
C TYR A 278 0.40 -2.34 20.86
N ILE A 279 0.44 -2.79 19.61
CA ILE A 279 -0.31 -2.18 18.50
C ILE A 279 -1.73 -2.71 18.54
N LEU A 280 -2.73 -1.82 18.49
CA LEU A 280 -4.14 -2.13 18.36
C LEU A 280 -4.58 -1.74 16.94
N LYS A 281 -4.91 -2.75 16.12
CA LYS A 281 -5.25 -2.55 14.71
C LYS A 281 -6.73 -2.86 14.46
N SER A 282 -7.47 -1.82 14.08
CA SER A 282 -8.86 -1.93 13.62
C SER A 282 -8.88 -2.10 12.10
N PRO A 283 -9.77 -2.93 11.52
CA PRO A 283 -9.88 -3.08 10.06
C PRO A 283 -10.51 -1.87 9.37
N LEU A 284 -10.90 -0.84 10.15
CA LEU A 284 -11.54 0.37 9.66
C LEU A 284 -10.56 1.37 9.01
N SER A 285 -9.24 1.15 9.17
CA SER A 285 -8.20 1.90 8.47
C SER A 285 -7.02 0.99 8.12
N SER A 286 -6.52 1.10 6.89
CA SER A 286 -5.27 0.45 6.45
C SER A 286 -4.03 1.27 6.81
N ASN A 287 -4.19 2.58 7.02
CA ASN A 287 -3.10 3.55 7.18
C ASN A 287 -2.94 4.05 8.60
N GLU A 288 -3.89 3.75 9.48
CA GLU A 288 -3.87 4.23 10.85
C GLU A 288 -4.14 3.09 11.81
N PHE A 289 -3.40 3.10 12.91
CA PHE A 289 -3.58 2.19 14.02
C PHE A 289 -3.15 2.88 15.31
N PHE A 290 -3.41 2.22 16.42
CA PHE A 290 -3.20 2.79 17.75
C PHE A 290 -2.16 1.97 18.49
N VAL A 291 -1.45 2.61 19.41
CA VAL A 291 -0.47 1.96 20.26
C VAL A 291 -0.78 2.31 21.69
N VAL A 292 -0.78 1.29 22.54
CA VAL A 292 -0.89 1.43 23.99
C VAL A 292 0.46 1.13 24.61
N GLU A 293 0.97 2.04 25.42
CA GLU A 293 2.32 1.96 25.98
C GLU A 293 2.29 2.30 27.46
N TYR A 294 2.98 1.52 28.29
CA TYR A 294 3.11 1.83 29.71
C TYR A 294 4.29 2.75 29.94
N ARG A 295 4.10 3.90 30.59
CA ARG A 295 5.20 4.80 30.99
C ARG A 295 5.21 4.97 32.51
N LYS A 296 6.39 4.84 33.11
CA LYS A 296 6.59 5.01 34.55
C LYS A 296 7.39 6.26 34.84
N LYS A 297 6.77 7.20 35.57
CA LYS A 297 7.45 8.37 36.07
C LYS A 297 8.36 7.97 37.23
N PRO A 298 9.67 8.26 37.16
CA PRO A 298 10.59 7.94 38.25
C PRO A 298 10.30 8.79 39.49
N VAL A 299 10.87 8.35 40.63
CA VAL A 299 10.87 9.15 41.86
C VAL A 299 11.62 10.45 41.61
N TYR A 300 11.08 11.55 42.13
CA TYR A 300 11.59 12.89 41.89
C TYR A 300 12.97 13.10 42.53
N ASP A 301 14.01 12.93 41.71
CA ASP A 301 15.39 13.25 42.04
C ASP A 301 16.05 13.94 40.84
N PHE A 302 16.04 15.27 40.86
CA PHE A 302 16.70 16.05 39.80
C PHE A 302 18.21 15.97 39.82
N SER A 303 18.83 15.44 40.89
CA SER A 303 20.28 15.29 40.95
C SER A 303 20.78 14.13 40.08
N SER A 304 19.97 13.06 39.95
CA SER A 304 20.26 11.90 39.10
C SER A 304 19.71 12.01 37.68
N LYS A 305 18.81 12.98 37.41
CA LYS A 305 18.18 13.24 36.10
C LYS A 305 17.68 11.96 35.38
N PRO A 306 16.87 11.10 36.04
CA PRO A 306 16.37 9.89 35.40
C PRO A 306 15.49 10.22 34.18
N LEU A 307 15.49 9.33 33.19
CA LEU A 307 14.60 9.45 32.04
C LEU A 307 13.13 9.52 32.47
N ASP A 308 12.33 10.23 31.70
CA ASP A 308 10.89 10.42 31.91
C ASP A 308 10.50 11.22 33.17
N ILE A 309 11.43 11.85 33.89
CA ILE A 309 11.08 12.65 35.08
C ILE A 309 10.08 13.79 34.81
N LYS A 310 9.98 14.27 33.56
CA LYS A 310 9.04 15.31 33.12
C LYS A 310 7.73 14.78 32.53
N ILE A 311 7.54 13.47 32.39
CA ILE A 311 6.24 12.96 31.92
C ILE A 311 5.17 13.32 32.96
N PRO A 312 3.91 13.52 32.57
CA PRO A 312 2.88 13.98 33.50
C PRO A 312 2.64 13.03 34.68
N GLY A 313 2.67 11.72 34.47
CA GLY A 313 2.47 10.72 35.52
C GLY A 313 2.79 9.30 35.06
N SER A 314 2.61 8.34 35.97
CA SER A 314 2.80 6.90 35.69
C SER A 314 1.48 6.27 35.23
N GLY A 315 1.46 5.70 34.03
CA GLY A 315 0.27 5.04 33.51
C GLY A 315 0.35 4.62 32.05
N LEU A 316 -0.75 4.11 31.54
CA LEU A 316 -0.91 3.71 30.15
C LEU A 316 -1.24 4.93 29.28
N ILE A 317 -0.44 5.20 28.26
CA ILE A 317 -0.77 6.19 27.22
C ILE A 317 -1.30 5.48 25.99
N ILE A 318 -2.11 6.20 25.21
CA ILE A 318 -2.67 5.75 23.94
C ILE A 318 -2.26 6.76 22.88
N TYR A 319 -1.72 6.29 21.76
CA TYR A 319 -1.38 7.16 20.66
C TYR A 319 -1.72 6.56 19.30
N ARG A 320 -2.03 7.44 18.34
CA ARG A 320 -2.26 7.09 16.95
C ARG A 320 -0.95 7.16 16.18
N ILE A 321 -0.78 6.23 15.26
CA ILE A 321 0.20 6.30 14.17
C ILE A 321 -0.56 6.47 12.86
N ASN A 322 -0.24 7.51 12.10
CA ASN A 322 -0.80 7.78 10.76
C ASN A 322 0.30 7.62 9.72
N THR A 323 0.33 6.48 9.02
CA THR A 323 1.37 6.16 8.05
C THR A 323 1.22 6.91 6.72
N LYS A 324 0.15 7.68 6.54
CA LYS A 324 0.02 8.61 5.39
C LYS A 324 1.01 9.75 5.48
N VAL A 325 1.32 10.16 6.70
CA VAL A 325 2.26 11.26 6.92
C VAL A 325 3.67 10.74 6.69
N ALA A 326 4.29 11.19 5.60
CA ALA A 326 5.62 10.77 5.21
C ALA A 326 6.62 10.96 6.36
N GLY A 327 7.34 9.89 6.71
CA GLY A 327 8.30 9.90 7.81
C GLY A 327 7.69 10.03 9.21
N LEU A 328 6.36 9.97 9.37
CA LEU A 328 5.64 10.12 10.64
C LEU A 328 5.89 11.44 11.38
N THR A 329 6.30 12.49 10.66
CA THR A 329 6.53 13.80 11.27
C THR A 329 5.23 14.53 11.57
N ASN A 330 5.22 15.34 12.62
CA ASN A 330 4.19 16.35 12.87
C ASN A 330 4.65 17.74 12.42
N TYR A 331 5.89 17.85 11.95
CA TYR A 331 6.53 19.10 11.58
C TYR A 331 6.21 19.46 10.13
N ALA A 332 5.76 20.69 9.90
CA ALA A 332 5.34 21.23 8.60
C ALA A 332 4.21 20.45 7.88
N SER A 333 3.65 19.41 8.50
CA SER A 333 2.51 18.65 7.99
C SER A 333 1.19 19.32 8.37
N ARG A 334 0.15 19.10 7.54
CA ARG A 334 -1.23 19.50 7.87
C ARG A 334 -1.92 18.50 8.81
N GLU A 335 -1.40 17.27 8.85
CA GLU A 335 -1.88 16.17 9.70
C GLU A 335 -0.74 15.67 10.59
N ASP A 336 -1.06 15.19 11.80
CA ASP A 336 -0.06 14.58 12.67
C ASP A 336 0.23 13.14 12.24
N GLY A 337 1.51 12.80 12.06
CA GLY A 337 1.97 11.42 11.95
C GLY A 337 1.84 10.64 13.25
N VAL A 338 1.97 11.33 14.40
CA VAL A 338 1.81 10.75 15.74
C VAL A 338 1.01 11.67 16.65
N TYR A 339 -0.04 11.14 17.28
CA TYR A 339 -0.91 11.92 18.18
C TYR A 339 -1.19 11.16 19.48
N ILE A 340 -0.96 11.78 20.64
CA ILE A 340 -1.30 11.21 21.95
C ILE A 340 -2.71 11.66 22.37
N PHE A 341 -3.56 10.67 22.67
CA PHE A 341 -4.94 10.92 23.06
C PHE A 341 -5.06 11.53 24.45
N ARG A 342 -6.05 12.41 24.59
CA ARG A 342 -6.47 12.99 25.85
C ARG A 342 -7.98 13.25 25.83
N PRO A 343 -8.64 13.19 26.99
CA PRO A 343 -10.10 13.24 27.04
C PRO A 343 -10.64 14.63 26.71
N GLY A 344 -11.82 14.68 26.09
CA GLY A 344 -12.54 15.91 25.78
C GLY A 344 -11.93 16.76 24.67
N VAL A 345 -11.04 16.19 23.85
CA VAL A 345 -10.60 16.80 22.59
C VAL A 345 -11.69 16.57 21.55
N THR A 346 -12.22 17.66 20.99
CA THR A 346 -13.25 17.64 19.94
C THR A 346 -12.71 17.97 18.55
N ASP A 347 -11.45 18.39 18.49
CA ASP A 347 -10.70 18.72 17.27
C ASP A 347 -9.20 18.57 17.58
N GLU A 348 -8.54 17.62 16.92
CA GLU A 348 -7.13 17.34 17.15
C GLU A 348 -6.20 18.38 16.52
N GLN A 349 -6.68 19.18 15.57
CA GLN A 349 -5.92 20.33 15.06
C GLN A 349 -5.84 21.45 16.09
N ASN A 350 -6.70 21.46 17.10
CA ASN A 350 -6.70 22.43 18.20
C ASN A 350 -6.54 21.70 19.54
N CYS A 351 -5.42 20.99 19.69
CA CYS A 351 -5.19 20.10 20.81
C CYS A 351 -4.59 20.82 22.03
N SER A 352 -4.90 22.08 22.30
CA SER A 352 -4.39 22.84 23.48
C SER A 352 -4.92 22.35 24.85
N LYS A 353 -5.46 21.13 24.93
CA LYS A 353 -5.96 20.50 26.16
C LYS A 353 -4.83 19.93 27.00
N ASP A 354 -5.03 19.94 28.32
CA ASP A 354 -4.05 19.56 29.35
C ASP A 354 -3.45 18.16 29.11
N LEU A 355 -2.17 18.13 28.70
CA LEU A 355 -1.40 16.91 28.48
C LEU A 355 -1.32 16.04 29.75
N SER A 356 -1.53 16.60 30.94
CA SER A 356 -1.58 15.83 32.18
C SER A 356 -2.70 14.80 32.24
N GLN A 357 -3.69 14.90 31.35
CA GLN A 357 -4.82 13.99 31.27
C GLN A 357 -4.63 12.88 30.22
N SER A 358 -3.46 12.74 29.60
CA SER A 358 -3.22 11.79 28.49
C SER A 358 -2.92 10.34 28.90
N PHE A 359 -2.85 10.03 30.21
CA PHE A 359 -2.57 8.68 30.70
C PHE A 359 -3.74 8.10 31.51
N LEU A 360 -3.76 6.77 31.59
CA LEU A 360 -4.72 5.97 32.37
C LEU A 360 -4.00 5.26 33.51
N SER A 361 -4.61 5.26 34.68
CA SER A 361 -4.12 4.59 35.88
C SER A 361 -5.22 4.54 36.93
N ALA A 362 -5.34 3.40 37.63
CA ALA A 362 -6.20 3.29 38.83
C ALA A 362 -5.58 3.95 40.07
N ALA A 363 -4.47 4.69 39.93
CA ALA A 363 -3.88 5.43 41.03
C ALA A 363 -4.77 6.62 41.44
N PRO A 364 -4.87 6.95 42.74
CA PRO A 364 -5.84 7.92 43.25
C PRO A 364 -5.77 9.33 42.62
N GLU A 365 -4.60 9.73 42.15
CA GLU A 365 -4.34 11.04 41.55
C GLU A 365 -5.02 11.27 40.19
N ILE A 366 -5.26 10.21 39.41
CA ILE A 366 -5.91 10.31 38.09
C ILE A 366 -7.17 9.44 37.99
N ASN A 367 -7.13 8.24 38.60
CA ASN A 367 -8.22 7.27 38.71
C ASN A 367 -9.06 7.10 37.42
N ARG A 368 -8.42 7.15 36.26
CA ARG A 368 -9.05 6.91 34.96
C ARG A 368 -8.61 5.56 34.45
N THR A 369 -9.54 4.62 34.40
CA THR A 369 -9.25 3.21 34.10
C THR A 369 -9.81 2.75 32.76
N SER A 370 -10.37 3.68 31.97
CA SER A 370 -10.92 3.42 30.65
C SER A 370 -10.81 4.61 29.70
N PHE A 371 -10.75 4.34 28.40
CA PHE A 371 -10.77 5.33 27.32
C PHE A 371 -11.24 4.67 26.01
N GLY A 372 -11.99 5.40 25.18
CA GLY A 372 -12.55 4.87 23.93
C GLY A 372 -14.05 4.54 24.03
N SER A 373 -14.64 4.21 22.88
CA SER A 373 -16.05 3.82 22.75
C SER A 373 -16.22 2.77 21.66
N ALA A 374 -17.09 1.78 21.90
CA ALA A 374 -17.50 0.80 20.89
C ALA A 374 -18.67 1.29 20.01
N ASP A 375 -19.23 2.46 20.32
CA ASP A 375 -20.32 3.07 19.54
C ASP A 375 -19.76 3.81 18.32
N PHE A 376 -19.87 3.19 17.15
CA PHE A 376 -19.39 3.72 15.87
C PHE A 376 -20.15 4.96 15.37
N THR A 377 -21.30 5.31 15.98
CA THR A 377 -22.04 6.52 15.62
C THR A 377 -21.41 7.79 16.18
N ARG A 378 -20.57 7.65 17.22
CA ARG A 378 -19.85 8.78 17.81
C ARG A 378 -18.68 9.21 16.96
N THR A 379 -18.45 10.51 16.93
CA THR A 379 -17.31 11.17 16.29
C THR A 379 -16.50 11.92 17.33
N ILE A 380 -15.34 12.43 16.93
CA ILE A 380 -14.50 13.22 17.82
C ILE A 380 -15.23 14.46 18.36
N ALA A 381 -16.15 15.03 17.57
CA ALA A 381 -16.96 16.17 17.98
C ALA A 381 -17.86 15.86 19.19
N ASP A 382 -18.16 14.58 19.44
CA ASP A 382 -18.99 14.11 20.55
C ASP A 382 -18.18 13.82 21.82
N ASN A 383 -16.87 14.08 21.82
CA ASN A 383 -16.01 13.80 22.97
C ASN A 383 -16.29 14.74 24.15
N THR A 384 -16.41 14.15 25.35
CA THR A 384 -16.38 14.85 26.63
C THR A 384 -15.19 14.38 27.47
N PRO A 385 -14.82 15.08 28.55
CA PRO A 385 -13.77 14.61 29.46
C PRO A 385 -14.02 13.21 30.06
N GLU A 386 -15.27 12.79 30.15
CA GLU A 386 -15.71 11.49 30.69
C GLU A 386 -15.83 10.42 29.61
N GLU A 387 -16.27 10.81 28.42
CA GLU A 387 -16.55 9.90 27.30
C GLU A 387 -15.84 10.40 26.05
N SER A 388 -14.68 9.82 25.76
CA SER A 388 -13.90 10.13 24.56
C SER A 388 -13.68 8.88 23.74
N ILE A 389 -13.74 9.03 22.42
CA ILE A 389 -13.38 7.98 21.47
C ILE A 389 -11.86 7.91 21.26
N ILE A 390 -11.39 6.78 20.74
CA ILE A 390 -10.07 6.68 20.11
C ILE A 390 -10.32 6.93 18.62
N SER A 391 -9.99 8.13 18.14
CA SER A 391 -10.33 8.62 16.80
C SER A 391 -9.21 8.39 15.77
N PHE A 392 -9.60 8.06 14.55
CA PHE A 392 -8.75 8.27 13.38
C PHE A 392 -8.58 9.78 13.08
N SER A 393 -7.64 10.16 12.22
CA SER A 393 -7.36 11.56 11.88
C SER A 393 -8.54 12.26 11.19
N ASP A 394 -9.45 11.49 10.57
CA ASP A 394 -10.72 11.97 10.01
C ASP A 394 -11.80 12.26 11.08
N GLY A 395 -11.50 12.02 12.36
CA GLY A 395 -12.40 12.21 13.49
C GLY A 395 -13.39 11.06 13.73
N SER A 396 -13.36 9.99 12.91
CA SER A 396 -14.23 8.83 13.08
C SER A 396 -13.75 7.89 14.19
N ASN A 397 -14.69 7.19 14.83
CA ASN A 397 -14.39 6.26 15.91
C ASN A 397 -13.77 4.95 15.40
N SER A 398 -12.68 4.53 16.06
CA SER A 398 -12.01 3.24 15.83
C SER A 398 -12.78 2.03 16.35
N GLY A 399 -13.72 2.24 17.27
CA GLY A 399 -14.46 1.19 17.98
C GLY A 399 -13.65 0.51 19.09
N ILE A 400 -12.45 1.00 19.39
CA ILE A 400 -11.58 0.41 20.41
C ILE A 400 -11.91 1.03 21.77
N VAL A 401 -11.94 0.20 22.80
CA VAL A 401 -12.08 0.62 24.20
C VAL A 401 -11.01 -0.04 25.05
N ILE A 402 -10.25 0.79 25.77
CA ILE A 402 -9.37 0.35 26.85
C ILE A 402 -10.17 0.34 28.14
N LYS A 403 -10.08 -0.73 28.92
CA LYS A 403 -10.81 -0.88 30.20
C LYS A 403 -9.93 -1.51 31.27
N ASN A 404 -10.37 -1.41 32.52
CA ASN A 404 -9.79 -2.09 33.67
C ASN A 404 -8.27 -1.84 33.85
N VAL A 405 -7.80 -0.65 33.49
CA VAL A 405 -6.39 -0.28 33.66
C VAL A 405 -6.03 -0.29 35.14
N SER A 406 -5.01 -1.05 35.53
CA SER A 406 -4.54 -1.14 36.92
C SER A 406 -3.84 0.14 37.39
N ALA A 407 -3.47 0.19 38.67
CA ALA A 407 -2.69 1.32 39.19
C ALA A 407 -1.31 1.34 38.53
N GLY A 408 -0.93 2.50 37.98
CA GLY A 408 0.40 2.78 37.48
C GLY A 408 1.42 3.00 38.61
N GLY A 409 2.70 2.88 38.27
CA GLY A 409 3.84 3.11 39.17
C GLY A 409 4.53 1.84 39.67
N GLY A 410 3.95 0.67 39.40
CA GLY A 410 4.58 -0.64 39.62
C GLY A 410 5.64 -0.97 38.56
N GLU A 411 6.07 -2.23 38.49
CA GLU A 411 6.93 -2.72 37.39
C GLU A 411 6.13 -3.13 36.16
N ASN A 412 4.82 -3.22 36.29
CA ASN A 412 3.91 -3.49 35.19
C ASN A 412 2.57 -2.76 35.39
N ILE A 413 1.80 -2.70 34.31
CA ILE A 413 0.41 -2.28 34.28
C ILE A 413 -0.40 -3.31 33.51
N THR A 414 -1.63 -3.58 33.96
CA THR A 414 -2.55 -4.51 33.29
C THR A 414 -3.79 -3.79 32.80
N PHE A 415 -4.34 -4.22 31.67
CA PHE A 415 -5.57 -3.65 31.10
C PHE A 415 -6.30 -4.67 30.20
N ASP A 416 -7.53 -4.34 29.85
CA ASP A 416 -8.32 -5.05 28.85
C ASP A 416 -8.48 -4.18 27.60
N VAL A 417 -8.55 -4.81 26.43
CA VAL A 417 -8.94 -4.17 25.18
C VAL A 417 -10.23 -4.79 24.66
N GLU A 418 -11.15 -3.95 24.21
CA GLU A 418 -12.40 -4.35 23.56
C GLU A 418 -12.47 -3.71 22.18
N PHE A 419 -12.76 -4.52 21.17
CA PHE A 419 -13.10 -4.07 19.83
C PHE A 419 -14.63 -4.15 19.68
N GLY A 420 -15.24 -3.06 19.23
CA GLY A 420 -16.67 -2.98 18.93
C GLY A 420 -17.10 -3.98 17.85
N ASP A 421 -18.37 -4.34 17.86
CA ASP A 421 -18.93 -5.29 16.89
C ASP A 421 -19.01 -4.65 15.50
N LEU A 422 -18.17 -5.13 14.60
CA LEU A 422 -18.10 -4.64 13.23
C LEU A 422 -19.23 -5.17 12.34
N GLY A 423 -19.99 -6.19 12.81
CA GLY A 423 -21.10 -6.77 12.05
C GLY A 423 -22.16 -5.74 11.67
N ASP A 424 -22.45 -4.80 12.58
CA ASP A 424 -23.43 -3.72 12.38
C ASP A 424 -22.99 -2.68 11.34
N LEU A 425 -21.70 -2.64 10.99
CA LEU A 425 -21.18 -1.73 9.96
C LEU A 425 -21.32 -2.29 8.55
N GLU A 426 -21.64 -3.58 8.40
CA GLU A 426 -21.75 -4.27 7.11
C GLU A 426 -20.63 -3.91 6.13
N LEU A 427 -19.39 -4.09 6.60
CA LEU A 427 -18.18 -3.66 5.89
C LEU A 427 -18.09 -4.29 4.50
N TRP A 428 -17.45 -3.55 3.58
CA TRP A 428 -17.18 -4.01 2.23
C TRP A 428 -16.08 -5.07 2.22
N ASP A 429 -16.31 -6.14 1.46
CA ASP A 429 -15.34 -7.22 1.30
C ASP A 429 -14.22 -6.78 0.35
N THR A 430 -12.99 -7.07 0.73
CA THR A 430 -11.84 -6.85 -0.17
C THR A 430 -11.86 -7.91 -1.26
N CYS A 431 -11.68 -7.50 -2.53
CA CYS A 431 -11.48 -8.42 -3.65
C CYS A 431 -10.03 -8.97 -3.67
N GLY A 432 -9.57 -9.40 -2.48
CA GLY A 432 -8.20 -9.82 -2.17
C GLY A 432 -7.08 -8.84 -2.56
N LEU A 433 -7.39 -7.55 -2.61
CA LEU A 433 -6.42 -6.46 -2.67
C LEU A 433 -6.25 -5.86 -1.28
N ASP A 434 -5.18 -6.27 -0.60
CA ASP A 434 -4.51 -5.45 0.42
C ASP A 434 -3.00 -5.43 0.08
N THR A 435 -2.70 -5.36 -1.22
CA THR A 435 -1.33 -5.29 -1.74
C THR A 435 -1.19 -4.04 -2.58
N ASP A 436 -0.33 -3.14 -2.10
CA ASP A 436 0.19 -1.99 -2.82
C ASP A 436 0.70 -2.41 -4.20
N PHE A 437 -0.14 -2.25 -5.22
CA PHE A 437 0.40 -2.05 -6.55
C PHE A 437 0.84 -0.60 -6.59
N ALA A 438 2.15 -0.37 -6.63
CA ALA A 438 2.70 0.96 -6.86
C ALA A 438 2.34 1.39 -8.29
N PHE A 439 1.22 2.09 -8.45
CA PHE A 439 0.77 2.62 -9.72
C PHE A 439 1.31 4.03 -9.91
N THR A 440 1.62 4.37 -11.15
CA THR A 440 2.16 5.68 -11.51
C THR A 440 1.09 6.70 -11.89
N SER A 441 -0.13 6.27 -12.26
CA SER A 441 -1.14 7.25 -12.69
C SER A 441 -2.63 6.92 -12.59
N GLN A 442 -3.13 5.71 -12.91
CA GLN A 442 -4.59 5.46 -13.01
C GLN A 442 -5.03 3.98 -12.97
N PHE A 443 -6.33 3.72 -12.73
CA PHE A 443 -6.93 2.39 -12.60
C PHE A 443 -8.28 2.31 -13.32
N SER A 444 -8.47 1.29 -14.15
CA SER A 444 -9.77 0.97 -14.74
C SER A 444 -10.06 -0.52 -14.55
N ALA A 445 -11.23 -0.85 -13.99
CA ALA A 445 -11.71 -2.23 -13.87
C ALA A 445 -12.94 -2.44 -14.74
N ALA A 446 -13.19 -3.68 -15.10
CA ALA A 446 -14.42 -4.11 -15.75
C ALA A 446 -14.73 -5.56 -15.37
N ILE A 447 -16.01 -5.92 -15.41
CA ILE A 447 -16.49 -7.26 -15.12
C ILE A 447 -16.69 -8.00 -16.45
N HIS A 448 -16.14 -9.20 -16.54
CA HIS A 448 -16.37 -10.11 -17.65
C HIS A 448 -17.69 -10.86 -17.47
N SER A 449 -18.30 -11.38 -18.54
CA SER A 449 -19.60 -12.10 -18.45
C SER A 449 -19.59 -13.36 -17.58
N SER A 450 -18.41 -13.87 -17.21
CA SER A 450 -18.24 -14.94 -16.22
C SER A 450 -18.25 -14.46 -14.76
N ASN A 451 -18.50 -13.17 -14.52
CA ASN A 451 -18.35 -12.46 -13.25
C ASN A 451 -16.90 -12.37 -12.75
N ASP A 452 -15.94 -12.63 -13.64
CA ASP A 452 -14.52 -12.45 -13.35
C ASP A 452 -14.15 -10.96 -13.44
N ILE A 453 -13.35 -10.48 -12.48
CA ILE A 453 -12.93 -9.08 -12.43
C ILE A 453 -11.60 -8.91 -13.15
N TYR A 454 -11.55 -7.96 -14.07
CA TYR A 454 -10.34 -7.57 -14.77
C TYR A 454 -10.00 -6.13 -14.43
N ALA A 455 -8.70 -5.84 -14.36
CA ALA A 455 -8.19 -4.51 -14.12
C ALA A 455 -7.04 -4.19 -15.08
N VAL A 456 -7.03 -2.96 -15.56
CA VAL A 456 -5.95 -2.36 -16.32
C VAL A 456 -5.16 -1.43 -15.42
N HIS A 457 -3.83 -1.53 -15.51
CA HIS A 457 -2.90 -0.70 -14.76
C HIS A 457 -1.60 -0.45 -15.52
N ASP A 458 -0.84 0.56 -15.12
CA ASP A 458 0.43 0.96 -15.74
C ASP A 458 1.58 1.08 -14.73
N ASP A 459 2.82 0.90 -15.22
CA ASP A 459 4.08 1.16 -14.49
C ASP A 459 4.83 2.41 -15.01
N GLY A 460 4.13 3.27 -15.75
CA GLY A 460 4.66 4.47 -16.40
C GLY A 460 5.27 4.20 -17.78
N GLU A 461 5.52 2.93 -18.13
CA GLU A 461 6.07 2.54 -19.44
C GLU A 461 5.14 1.55 -20.18
N THR A 462 4.47 0.66 -19.45
CA THR A 462 3.70 -0.46 -19.98
C THR A 462 2.33 -0.57 -19.32
N VAL A 463 1.30 -0.79 -20.13
CA VAL A 463 -0.05 -1.08 -19.65
C VAL A 463 -0.24 -2.60 -19.53
N TYR A 464 -0.78 -3.08 -18.41
CA TYR A 464 -1.04 -4.49 -18.11
C TYR A 464 -2.52 -4.76 -17.90
N LEU A 465 -2.99 -5.91 -18.38
CA LEU A 465 -4.29 -6.47 -18.04
C LEU A 465 -4.12 -7.59 -17.02
N SER A 466 -4.81 -7.47 -15.88
CA SER A 466 -4.80 -8.45 -14.80
C SER A 466 -6.21 -8.95 -14.50
N HIS A 467 -6.28 -10.17 -13.98
CA HIS A 467 -7.53 -10.88 -13.66
C HIS A 467 -7.47 -11.39 -12.21
N TRP A 468 -8.59 -11.26 -11.50
CA TRP A 468 -8.79 -11.78 -10.15
C TRP A 468 -9.40 -13.19 -10.17
N ASN A 469 -8.69 -14.19 -9.65
CA ASN A 469 -9.15 -15.59 -9.65
C ASN A 469 -9.78 -16.05 -8.31
N ASN A 470 -10.41 -15.13 -7.57
CA ASN A 470 -10.95 -15.36 -6.21
C ASN A 470 -9.90 -15.61 -5.11
N SER A 471 -8.61 -15.49 -5.42
CA SER A 471 -7.54 -15.63 -4.42
C SER A 471 -6.28 -14.81 -4.69
N SER A 472 -6.00 -14.47 -5.95
CA SER A 472 -4.85 -13.66 -6.36
C SER A 472 -5.11 -12.95 -7.69
N TRP A 473 -4.45 -11.81 -7.89
CA TRP A 473 -4.37 -11.15 -9.19
C TRP A 473 -3.29 -11.79 -10.05
N SER A 474 -3.57 -11.96 -11.34
CA SER A 474 -2.61 -12.50 -12.31
C SER A 474 -2.68 -11.75 -13.63
N LYS A 475 -1.53 -11.45 -14.24
CA LYS A 475 -1.46 -10.85 -15.58
C LYS A 475 -1.95 -11.88 -16.61
N VAL A 476 -2.92 -11.51 -17.42
CA VAL A 476 -3.60 -12.40 -18.39
C VAL A 476 -3.27 -12.09 -19.85
N ALA A 477 -2.66 -10.93 -20.10
CA ALA A 477 -2.18 -10.53 -21.42
C ALA A 477 -0.71 -10.07 -21.35
N PRO A 478 0.05 -10.13 -22.46
CA PRO A 478 1.32 -9.44 -22.60
C PRO A 478 1.16 -7.94 -22.31
N GLY A 479 2.22 -7.27 -21.84
CA GLY A 479 2.19 -5.82 -21.66
C GLY A 479 2.00 -5.08 -22.98
N LEU A 480 1.20 -4.02 -22.97
CA LEU A 480 0.93 -3.14 -24.10
C LEU A 480 1.92 -1.94 -24.04
N PRO A 481 2.86 -1.81 -24.99
CA PRO A 481 3.93 -0.81 -24.90
C PRO A 481 3.47 0.61 -25.28
N ALA A 482 3.86 1.59 -24.44
CA ALA A 482 3.78 3.03 -24.67
C ALA A 482 2.41 3.58 -25.10
N ALA A 483 1.43 3.50 -24.20
CA ALA A 483 0.37 4.49 -24.08
C ALA A 483 0.96 5.77 -23.46
N ALA A 484 0.44 6.95 -23.81
CA ALA A 484 0.61 8.13 -23.00
C ALA A 484 -0.18 7.89 -21.70
N ALA A 485 0.55 7.53 -20.64
CA ALA A 485 0.01 7.07 -19.37
C ALA A 485 -1.08 8.00 -18.80
N GLY A 486 -2.13 7.39 -18.26
CA GLY A 486 -3.09 8.05 -17.36
C GLY A 486 -4.40 8.46 -18.02
N SER A 487 -5.04 7.57 -18.79
CA SER A 487 -6.46 7.69 -19.23
C SER A 487 -7.11 6.36 -19.62
N GLU A 488 -6.50 5.21 -19.31
CA GLU A 488 -6.89 3.92 -19.84
C GLU A 488 -8.33 3.55 -19.47
N ARG A 489 -9.09 2.99 -20.42
CA ARG A 489 -10.46 2.49 -20.19
C ARG A 489 -10.56 1.03 -20.61
N LEU A 490 -10.89 0.18 -19.66
CA LEU A 490 -11.18 -1.24 -19.88
C LEU A 490 -12.68 -1.42 -20.13
N LEU A 491 -13.00 -2.16 -21.19
CA LEU A 491 -14.35 -2.65 -21.46
C LEU A 491 -14.29 -4.01 -22.15
N PHE A 492 -15.42 -4.70 -22.23
CA PHE A 492 -15.54 -5.98 -22.94
C PHE A 492 -16.42 -5.83 -24.18
N TYR A 493 -15.92 -6.31 -25.32
CA TYR A 493 -16.72 -6.50 -26.53
C TYR A 493 -16.94 -7.98 -26.75
N ARG A 494 -18.15 -8.50 -26.51
CA ARG A 494 -18.47 -9.94 -26.64
C ARG A 494 -17.41 -10.83 -25.97
N ASP A 495 -17.11 -10.56 -24.71
CA ASP A 495 -16.11 -11.28 -23.91
C ASP A 495 -14.65 -11.06 -24.31
N ILE A 496 -14.39 -10.18 -25.28
CA ILE A 496 -13.02 -9.80 -25.67
C ILE A 496 -12.61 -8.55 -24.88
N PRO A 497 -11.52 -8.60 -24.09
CA PRO A 497 -10.98 -7.42 -23.42
C PRO A 497 -10.57 -6.37 -24.46
N CYS A 498 -11.06 -5.15 -24.27
CA CYS A 498 -10.69 -3.98 -25.06
C CYS A 498 -10.14 -2.89 -24.13
N ILE A 499 -8.96 -2.38 -24.44
CA ILE A 499 -8.34 -1.25 -23.74
C ILE A 499 -8.32 -0.05 -24.68
N LEU A 500 -8.96 1.04 -24.27
CA LEU A 500 -8.77 2.33 -24.90
C LEU A 500 -7.61 3.06 -24.24
N TYR A 501 -6.74 3.63 -25.06
CA TYR A 501 -5.59 4.39 -24.59
C TYR A 501 -5.17 5.43 -25.62
N THR A 502 -4.59 6.53 -25.17
CA THR A 502 -3.97 7.51 -26.07
C THR A 502 -2.45 7.26 -26.16
N SER A 503 -1.82 7.67 -27.25
CA SER A 503 -0.36 7.71 -27.39
C SER A 503 0.04 9.07 -27.94
N GLN A 504 0.98 9.74 -27.27
CA GLN A 504 1.55 11.00 -27.72
C GLN A 504 2.81 10.73 -28.54
N ARG A 505 2.76 11.05 -29.84
CA ARG A 505 3.94 11.12 -30.71
C ARG A 505 3.95 12.44 -31.45
N ASP A 506 5.11 13.09 -31.47
CA ASP A 506 5.37 14.31 -32.26
C ASP A 506 4.41 15.49 -31.99
N GLY A 507 3.85 15.58 -30.77
CA GLY A 507 2.93 16.65 -30.36
C GLY A 507 1.45 16.42 -30.71
N SER A 508 1.11 15.25 -31.28
CA SER A 508 -0.28 14.83 -31.53
C SER A 508 -0.67 13.67 -30.62
N SER A 509 -1.86 13.72 -30.02
CA SER A 509 -2.44 12.62 -29.21
C SER A 509 -3.36 11.77 -30.08
N THR A 510 -3.04 10.48 -30.24
CA THR A 510 -3.87 9.55 -31.02
C THR A 510 -4.54 8.55 -30.08
N LEU A 511 -5.86 8.37 -30.20
CA LEU A 511 -6.65 7.38 -29.47
C LEU A 511 -6.63 6.04 -30.21
N PHE A 512 -6.39 4.97 -29.46
CA PHE A 512 -6.34 3.60 -29.95
C PHE A 512 -7.32 2.71 -29.18
N ALA A 513 -7.86 1.69 -29.86
CA ALA A 513 -8.43 0.51 -29.24
C ALA A 513 -7.46 -0.67 -29.36
N ALA A 514 -7.07 -1.27 -28.24
CA ALA A 514 -6.34 -2.53 -28.19
C ALA A 514 -7.30 -3.67 -27.79
N MET A 515 -7.50 -4.65 -28.67
CA MET A 515 -8.32 -5.83 -28.39
C MET A 515 -7.44 -7.05 -28.16
N PHE A 516 -7.73 -7.83 -27.13
CA PHE A 516 -6.96 -9.04 -26.83
C PHE A 516 -7.56 -10.28 -27.50
N VAL A 517 -7.00 -10.67 -28.66
CA VAL A 517 -7.53 -11.77 -29.48
C VAL A 517 -6.42 -12.80 -29.72
N ASN A 518 -6.74 -14.08 -29.56
CA ASN A 518 -5.83 -15.21 -29.81
C ASN A 518 -4.46 -15.11 -29.09
N GLY A 519 -4.43 -14.52 -27.89
CA GLY A 519 -3.20 -14.39 -27.09
C GLY A 519 -2.31 -13.19 -27.46
N SER A 520 -2.79 -12.26 -28.29
CA SER A 520 -2.06 -11.06 -28.69
C SER A 520 -2.95 -9.82 -28.76
N TRP A 521 -2.35 -8.64 -28.59
CA TRP A 521 -3.04 -7.35 -28.79
C TRP A 521 -3.15 -7.00 -30.27
N GLU A 522 -4.37 -6.76 -30.73
CA GLU A 522 -4.65 -6.10 -32.00
C GLU A 522 -4.98 -4.63 -31.74
N THR A 523 -4.16 -3.71 -32.24
CA THR A 523 -4.34 -2.27 -32.01
C THR A 523 -4.89 -1.57 -33.25
N ILE A 524 -5.90 -0.72 -33.05
CA ILE A 524 -6.61 0.01 -34.11
C ILE A 524 -6.63 1.50 -33.75
N PRO A 525 -6.08 2.38 -34.61
CA PRO A 525 -6.19 3.83 -34.41
C PRO A 525 -7.64 4.28 -34.67
N LEU A 526 -8.18 5.08 -33.75
CA LEU A 526 -9.57 5.54 -33.78
C LEU A 526 -9.69 7.02 -34.14
N ALA A 527 -8.91 7.88 -33.49
CA ALA A 527 -8.92 9.32 -33.71
C ALA A 527 -7.55 9.95 -33.42
N SER A 528 -7.30 11.11 -34.03
CA SER A 528 -6.16 11.97 -33.73
C SER A 528 -6.62 13.25 -33.03
N ASN A 529 -5.71 13.88 -32.30
CA ASN A 529 -5.90 15.12 -31.53
C ASN A 529 -6.89 14.97 -30.37
N VAL A 530 -6.80 13.86 -29.65
CA VAL A 530 -7.68 13.60 -28.51
C VAL A 530 -7.17 14.29 -27.25
N TYR A 531 -8.05 15.00 -26.54
CA TYR A 531 -7.73 15.55 -25.22
C TYR A 531 -7.55 14.37 -24.27
N ASN A 532 -6.33 14.22 -23.75
CA ASN A 532 -6.05 13.14 -22.81
C ASN A 532 -6.97 13.31 -21.60
N ARG A 533 -7.57 12.20 -21.15
CA ARG A 533 -8.50 12.09 -20.01
C ARG A 533 -9.96 12.41 -20.28
N ASP A 534 -10.31 12.93 -21.45
CA ASP A 534 -11.69 13.28 -21.78
C ASP A 534 -12.25 12.38 -22.89
N TYR A 535 -12.18 11.07 -22.65
CA TYR A 535 -12.81 10.04 -23.48
C TYR A 535 -13.43 8.94 -22.64
N GLN A 536 -14.56 8.41 -23.11
CA GLN A 536 -15.30 7.33 -22.48
C GLN A 536 -15.79 6.35 -23.54
N ALA A 537 -16.15 5.13 -23.14
CA ALA A 537 -16.69 4.16 -24.06
C ALA A 537 -17.67 3.18 -23.43
N ALA A 538 -18.60 2.71 -24.26
CA ALA A 538 -19.54 1.66 -23.93
C ALA A 538 -19.68 0.70 -25.11
N ALA A 539 -19.88 -0.59 -24.81
CA ALA A 539 -20.21 -1.60 -25.82
C ALA A 539 -21.73 -1.72 -25.92
N ALA A 540 -22.29 -1.54 -27.12
CA ALA A 540 -23.72 -1.72 -27.37
C ALA A 540 -23.92 -2.50 -28.67
N GLY A 541 -24.65 -3.61 -28.59
CA GLY A 541 -24.87 -4.54 -29.70
C GLY A 541 -23.59 -5.05 -30.35
N ASP A 542 -23.39 -4.71 -31.63
CA ASP A 542 -22.23 -5.12 -32.43
C ASP A 542 -21.10 -4.08 -32.48
N SER A 543 -21.22 -2.99 -31.73
CA SER A 543 -20.38 -1.80 -31.86
C SER A 543 -19.82 -1.33 -30.52
N LEU A 544 -18.68 -0.63 -30.57
CA LEU A 544 -18.14 0.19 -29.51
C LEU A 544 -18.47 1.65 -29.80
N TYR A 545 -19.12 2.32 -28.85
CA TYR A 545 -19.41 3.75 -28.90
C TYR A 545 -18.42 4.48 -28.01
N ILE A 546 -17.64 5.39 -28.60
CA ILE A 546 -16.49 6.02 -27.95
C ILE A 546 -16.61 7.53 -28.09
N SER A 547 -16.80 8.23 -26.98
CA SER A 547 -16.84 9.69 -26.95
C SER A 547 -15.45 10.24 -26.66
N TYR A 548 -15.07 11.35 -27.30
CA TYR A 548 -13.81 12.05 -27.01
C TYR A 548 -13.89 13.53 -27.37
N THR A 549 -13.12 14.36 -26.67
CA THR A 549 -12.99 15.80 -26.98
C THR A 549 -11.77 16.07 -27.86
N ASP A 550 -11.95 16.78 -28.97
CA ASP A 550 -10.88 17.16 -29.91
C ASP A 550 -10.10 18.39 -29.42
N THR A 551 -8.77 18.40 -29.58
CA THR A 551 -7.85 19.46 -29.10
C THR A 551 -7.43 20.48 -30.16
N LEU A 552 -7.78 20.29 -31.43
CA LEU A 552 -7.41 21.25 -32.48
C LEU A 552 -8.32 22.47 -32.53
N GLU A 553 -9.51 22.39 -31.96
CA GLU A 553 -10.51 23.44 -32.03
C GLU A 553 -10.27 24.50 -30.94
N ALA A 554 -10.66 25.75 -31.23
CA ALA A 554 -10.55 26.84 -30.26
C ALA A 554 -11.52 26.69 -29.07
N THR A 555 -12.56 25.88 -29.26
CA THR A 555 -13.58 25.47 -28.30
C THR A 555 -13.62 23.94 -28.27
N PRO A 556 -13.98 23.29 -27.14
CA PRO A 556 -14.00 21.84 -27.08
C PRO A 556 -15.09 21.28 -28.01
N ASP A 557 -14.73 20.40 -28.95
CA ASP A 557 -15.69 19.70 -29.83
C ASP A 557 -15.80 18.23 -29.42
N LEU A 558 -16.97 17.83 -28.92
CA LEU A 558 -17.22 16.45 -28.53
C LEU A 558 -17.55 15.62 -29.77
N LYS A 559 -16.81 14.54 -29.95
CA LYS A 559 -17.02 13.59 -31.05
C LYS A 559 -17.44 12.23 -30.52
N LEU A 560 -18.33 11.58 -31.26
CA LEU A 560 -18.75 10.21 -31.02
C LEU A 560 -18.26 9.32 -32.16
N ILE A 561 -17.44 8.33 -31.83
CA ILE A 561 -17.04 7.26 -32.72
C ILE A 561 -17.98 6.07 -32.54
N ARG A 562 -18.41 5.49 -33.66
CA ARG A 562 -18.88 4.10 -33.71
C ARG A 562 -17.81 3.25 -34.37
N PHE A 563 -17.24 2.34 -33.60
CA PHE A 563 -16.26 1.37 -34.06
C PHE A 563 -16.90 -0.02 -34.05
N GLN A 564 -16.87 -0.72 -35.18
CA GLN A 564 -17.33 -2.10 -35.31
C GLN A 564 -16.12 -3.04 -35.38
N PRO A 565 -15.81 -3.79 -34.30
CA PRO A 565 -14.63 -4.65 -34.24
C PRO A 565 -14.54 -5.70 -35.36
N ASP A 566 -15.68 -6.32 -35.71
CA ASP A 566 -15.74 -7.39 -36.71
C ASP A 566 -15.43 -6.91 -38.13
N SER A 567 -15.98 -5.77 -38.54
CA SER A 567 -15.77 -5.18 -39.87
C SER A 567 -14.55 -4.24 -39.93
N ARG A 568 -14.05 -3.83 -38.76
CA ARG A 568 -13.08 -2.74 -38.56
C ARG A 568 -13.54 -1.40 -39.11
N GLU A 569 -14.85 -1.20 -39.24
CA GLU A 569 -15.43 0.06 -39.66
C GLU A 569 -15.37 1.08 -38.51
N VAL A 570 -14.89 2.28 -38.82
CA VAL A 570 -14.82 3.41 -37.87
C VAL A 570 -15.54 4.58 -38.52
N THR A 571 -16.59 5.05 -37.84
CA THR A 571 -17.33 6.26 -38.23
C THR A 571 -17.28 7.24 -37.06
N SER A 572 -17.32 8.54 -37.36
CA SER A 572 -17.26 9.59 -36.35
C SER A 572 -18.22 10.73 -36.71
N VAL A 573 -18.91 11.27 -35.71
CA VAL A 573 -19.80 12.43 -35.83
C VAL A 573 -19.44 13.46 -34.76
N SER A 574 -19.47 14.74 -35.11
CA SER A 574 -19.35 15.83 -34.12
C SER A 574 -20.71 16.08 -33.49
N LEU A 575 -20.72 16.18 -32.16
CA LEU A 575 -21.85 16.58 -31.34
C LEU A 575 -21.76 18.07 -30.94
N GLY A 576 -20.82 18.83 -31.53
CA GLY A 576 -20.67 20.27 -31.30
C GLY A 576 -19.89 20.63 -30.03
N GLU A 577 -20.00 21.90 -29.63
CA GLU A 577 -19.17 22.52 -28.58
C GLU A 577 -19.49 21.98 -27.17
N ARG A 578 -18.93 20.81 -26.84
CA ARG A 578 -19.22 20.02 -25.64
C ARG A 578 -17.96 19.33 -25.10
N TYR A 579 -17.96 18.98 -23.81
CA TYR A 579 -16.84 18.34 -23.11
C TYR A 579 -17.32 17.53 -21.90
N ASN A 580 -16.40 16.82 -21.23
CA ASN A 580 -16.68 16.00 -20.04
C ASN A 580 -17.81 14.99 -20.28
N PRO A 581 -17.63 14.01 -21.20
CA PRO A 581 -18.66 13.05 -21.51
C PRO A 581 -18.72 11.94 -20.46
N SER A 582 -19.92 11.39 -20.26
CA SER A 582 -20.17 10.11 -19.59
C SER A 582 -21.02 9.24 -20.50
N ILE A 583 -20.65 7.99 -20.70
CA ILE A 583 -21.39 7.06 -21.57
C ILE A 583 -21.52 5.68 -20.92
N GLN A 584 -22.71 5.11 -20.98
CA GLN A 584 -22.99 3.72 -20.61
C GLN A 584 -23.99 3.11 -21.60
N ALA A 585 -24.06 1.79 -21.65
CA ALA A 585 -24.92 1.06 -22.58
C ALA A 585 -25.69 -0.06 -21.91
N GLU A 586 -26.87 -0.34 -22.45
CA GLU A 586 -27.70 -1.49 -22.11
C GLU A 586 -28.24 -2.11 -23.41
N GLY A 587 -27.93 -3.40 -23.62
CA GLY A 587 -28.28 -4.11 -24.84
C GLY A 587 -27.70 -3.43 -26.10
N ASP A 588 -28.59 -3.00 -27.00
CA ASP A 588 -28.22 -2.36 -28.27
C ASP A 588 -28.25 -0.82 -28.20
N THR A 589 -28.51 -0.22 -27.02
CA THR A 589 -28.63 1.22 -26.84
C THR A 589 -27.54 1.77 -25.93
N ALA A 590 -26.95 2.90 -26.31
CA ALA A 590 -26.03 3.65 -25.46
C ALA A 590 -26.63 5.03 -25.10
N TYR A 591 -26.31 5.51 -23.91
CA TYR A 591 -26.69 6.84 -23.43
C TYR A 591 -25.43 7.64 -23.13
N LEU A 592 -25.32 8.83 -23.74
CA LEU A 592 -24.18 9.73 -23.61
C LEU A 592 -24.66 11.06 -23.00
N ALA A 593 -24.14 11.42 -21.84
CA ALA A 593 -24.32 12.75 -21.26
C ALA A 593 -23.05 13.58 -21.50
N ALA A 594 -23.21 14.87 -21.78
CA ALA A 594 -22.10 15.79 -22.01
C ALA A 594 -22.47 17.21 -21.57
N ARG A 595 -21.45 18.02 -21.26
CA ARG A 595 -21.63 19.42 -20.90
C ARG A 595 -21.38 20.33 -22.09
N SER A 596 -22.25 21.30 -22.34
CA SER A 596 -22.05 22.33 -23.35
C SER A 596 -21.05 23.40 -22.92
N PHE A 597 -20.32 23.94 -23.90
CA PHE A 597 -19.44 25.09 -23.73
C PHE A 597 -20.05 26.32 -24.44
N PRO A 598 -20.02 27.53 -23.83
CA PRO A 598 -19.50 27.88 -22.50
C PRO A 598 -20.56 27.89 -21.38
N ASP A 599 -21.83 27.62 -21.69
CA ASP A 599 -22.97 27.81 -20.80
C ASP A 599 -23.20 26.67 -19.79
N ASN A 600 -22.43 25.58 -19.87
CA ASN A 600 -22.40 24.45 -18.94
C ASN A 600 -23.75 23.70 -18.80
N GLN A 601 -24.66 23.81 -19.78
CA GLN A 601 -25.89 23.01 -19.82
C GLN A 601 -25.57 21.54 -20.11
N ILE A 602 -26.48 20.64 -19.71
CA ILE A 602 -26.32 19.21 -19.91
C ILE A 602 -27.14 18.76 -21.11
N SER A 603 -26.48 18.13 -22.08
CA SER A 603 -27.12 17.37 -23.16
C SER A 603 -27.05 15.88 -22.85
N VAL A 604 -28.13 15.16 -23.10
CA VAL A 604 -28.17 13.70 -23.00
C VAL A 604 -28.65 13.12 -24.33
N TYR A 605 -27.91 12.16 -24.86
CA TYR A 605 -28.16 11.53 -26.15
C TYR A 605 -28.51 10.05 -25.96
N LYS A 606 -29.57 9.60 -26.62
CA LYS A 606 -29.88 8.18 -26.85
C LYS A 606 -29.27 7.79 -28.21
N ILE A 607 -28.45 6.76 -28.21
CA ILE A 607 -27.78 6.22 -29.39
C ILE A 607 -28.33 4.81 -29.61
N ALA A 608 -29.16 4.63 -30.63
CA ALA A 608 -29.77 3.34 -30.91
C ALA A 608 -28.81 2.40 -31.67
N GLY A 609 -29.14 1.10 -31.71
CA GLY A 609 -28.31 0.08 -32.36
C GLY A 609 -28.11 0.28 -33.88
N ASP A 610 -28.98 1.06 -34.53
CA ASP A 610 -28.84 1.49 -35.93
C ASP A 610 -27.96 2.74 -36.11
N ALA A 611 -27.32 3.20 -35.03
CA ALA A 611 -26.51 4.40 -34.91
C ALA A 611 -27.29 5.72 -35.06
N SER A 612 -28.61 5.70 -34.98
CA SER A 612 -29.40 6.94 -34.87
C SER A 612 -29.15 7.61 -33.51
N ILE A 613 -29.02 8.94 -33.53
CA ILE A 613 -28.75 9.77 -32.36
C ILE A 613 -29.96 10.66 -32.12
N GLU A 614 -30.54 10.54 -30.94
CA GLU A 614 -31.65 11.36 -30.45
C GLU A 614 -31.18 12.15 -29.24
N GLU A 615 -31.32 13.48 -29.27
CA GLU A 615 -31.09 14.32 -28.08
C GLU A 615 -32.36 14.32 -27.22
N LEU A 616 -32.22 13.88 -25.97
CA LEU A 616 -33.28 13.91 -24.98
C LEU A 616 -33.46 15.34 -24.44
N PRO A 617 -34.63 15.68 -23.86
CA PRO A 617 -34.82 16.94 -23.16
C PRO A 617 -33.72 17.20 -22.13
N ALA A 618 -33.29 18.45 -21.97
CA ALA A 618 -32.27 18.80 -20.98
C ALA A 618 -32.86 18.75 -19.55
N PRO A 619 -32.11 18.24 -18.55
CA PRO A 619 -32.52 18.35 -17.15
C PRO A 619 -32.44 19.82 -16.68
N GLU A 620 -33.43 20.28 -15.91
CA GLU A 620 -33.43 21.65 -15.35
C GLU A 620 -32.43 21.79 -14.19
N ALA A 621 -31.81 22.97 -14.06
CA ALA A 621 -31.00 23.39 -12.90
C ALA A 621 -29.77 22.53 -12.56
N VAL A 622 -29.09 21.98 -13.56
CA VAL A 622 -27.85 21.21 -13.40
C VAL A 622 -26.63 22.03 -13.84
N SER A 623 -25.55 21.98 -13.06
CA SER A 623 -24.29 22.66 -13.38
C SER A 623 -23.19 21.73 -13.87
N SER A 624 -23.11 20.47 -13.42
CA SER A 624 -22.05 19.50 -13.81
C SER A 624 -22.60 18.08 -13.99
N ILE A 625 -21.97 17.26 -14.82
CA ILE A 625 -22.26 15.81 -14.87
C ILE A 625 -21.10 15.01 -14.27
N PHE A 626 -21.45 13.85 -13.71
CA PHE A 626 -20.48 12.86 -13.25
C PHE A 626 -20.71 11.51 -13.90
N ALA A 627 -21.95 11.01 -13.92
CA ALA A 627 -22.26 9.69 -14.46
C ALA A 627 -23.66 9.62 -15.09
N VAL A 628 -23.79 8.88 -16.19
CA VAL A 628 -25.08 8.45 -16.77
C VAL A 628 -25.17 6.94 -16.70
N SER A 629 -26.34 6.41 -16.34
CA SER A 629 -26.61 4.97 -16.34
C SER A 629 -27.97 4.71 -16.98
N PRO A 630 -28.09 3.75 -17.92
CA PRO A 630 -29.40 3.25 -18.34
C PRO A 630 -30.11 2.60 -17.15
N GLY A 631 -31.44 2.63 -17.17
CA GLY A 631 -32.32 1.93 -16.25
C GLY A 631 -33.44 1.21 -17.00
N GLU A 632 -34.33 0.58 -16.25
CA GLU A 632 -35.42 -0.23 -16.83
C GLU A 632 -36.42 0.63 -17.62
N GLU A 633 -37.14 0.00 -18.56
CA GLU A 633 -38.24 0.61 -19.32
C GLU A 633 -37.86 1.92 -20.06
N GLU A 634 -36.67 1.94 -20.67
CA GLU A 634 -36.09 3.13 -21.34
C GLU A 634 -35.81 4.32 -20.41
N SER A 635 -35.81 4.10 -19.09
CA SER A 635 -35.42 5.15 -18.15
C SER A 635 -33.92 5.39 -18.16
N VAL A 636 -33.51 6.62 -17.80
CA VAL A 636 -32.10 7.01 -17.73
C VAL A 636 -31.86 7.68 -16.40
N TYR A 637 -30.79 7.28 -15.72
CA TYR A 637 -30.35 7.93 -14.50
C TYR A 637 -29.12 8.79 -14.76
N LEU A 638 -29.05 9.94 -14.08
CA LEU A 638 -27.96 10.90 -14.20
C LEU A 638 -27.50 11.34 -12.80
N CYS A 639 -26.23 11.13 -12.46
CA CYS A 639 -25.57 11.75 -11.31
C CYS A 639 -24.94 13.08 -11.76
N ALA A 640 -25.36 14.18 -11.14
CA ALA A 640 -24.99 15.53 -11.57
C ALA A 640 -24.86 16.49 -10.38
N ALA A 641 -24.15 17.61 -10.54
CA ALA A 641 -24.10 18.67 -9.53
C ALA A 641 -25.12 19.77 -9.81
N ILE A 642 -25.63 20.36 -8.73
CA ILE A 642 -26.37 21.62 -8.70
C ILE A 642 -25.49 22.68 -8.01
N ASP A 643 -25.43 23.88 -8.56
CA ASP A 643 -24.75 25.00 -7.91
C ASP A 643 -25.64 25.57 -6.78
N GLY A 644 -25.11 25.62 -5.55
CA GLY A 644 -25.73 26.27 -4.40
C GLY A 644 -24.84 27.35 -3.78
N ASP A 645 -25.37 28.09 -2.80
CA ASP A 645 -24.69 29.22 -2.16
C ASP A 645 -23.37 28.82 -1.44
N ASP A 646 -23.23 27.54 -1.03
CA ASP A 646 -22.07 26.99 -0.29
C ASP A 646 -21.17 26.05 -1.15
N GLY A 647 -21.51 25.81 -2.42
CA GLY A 647 -20.75 24.93 -3.33
C GLY A 647 -21.62 24.05 -4.22
N GLN A 648 -21.01 23.03 -4.84
CA GLN A 648 -21.70 22.03 -5.67
C GLN A 648 -22.27 20.89 -4.82
N THR A 649 -23.56 20.60 -4.98
CA THR A 649 -24.26 19.47 -4.34
C THR A 649 -24.57 18.41 -5.38
N LEU A 650 -24.25 17.14 -5.11
CA LEU A 650 -24.60 16.02 -5.98
C LEU A 650 -26.10 15.71 -5.91
N GLN A 651 -26.71 15.41 -7.06
CA GLN A 651 -28.12 15.09 -7.23
C GLN A 651 -28.25 13.98 -8.29
N ALA A 652 -29.11 12.99 -8.02
CA ALA A 652 -29.54 12.02 -9.03
C ALA A 652 -30.82 12.51 -9.71
N TYR A 653 -30.89 12.34 -11.03
CA TYR A 653 -32.08 12.56 -11.84
C TYR A 653 -32.49 11.28 -12.54
N ARG A 654 -33.79 11.09 -12.75
CA ARG A 654 -34.37 10.01 -13.54
C ARG A 654 -35.16 10.61 -14.71
N PHE A 655 -34.83 10.20 -15.92
CA PHE A 655 -35.62 10.39 -17.11
C PHE A 655 -36.58 9.23 -17.27
N SER A 656 -37.88 9.51 -17.34
CA SER A 656 -38.92 8.52 -17.63
C SER A 656 -40.13 9.23 -18.22
N GLU A 657 -40.87 8.56 -19.10
CA GLU A 657 -42.08 9.14 -19.72
C GLU A 657 -41.82 10.50 -20.40
N GLY A 658 -40.63 10.69 -20.97
CA GLY A 658 -40.25 11.91 -21.68
C GLY A 658 -39.85 13.10 -20.81
N ASN A 659 -39.73 12.94 -19.49
CA ASN A 659 -39.40 14.03 -18.56
C ASN A 659 -38.31 13.64 -17.56
N TRP A 660 -37.50 14.61 -17.15
CA TRP A 660 -36.56 14.48 -16.04
C TRP A 660 -37.23 14.82 -14.72
N SER A 661 -36.89 14.07 -13.68
CA SER A 661 -37.29 14.33 -12.29
C SER A 661 -36.13 14.04 -11.34
N ALA A 662 -36.06 14.73 -10.21
CA ALA A 662 -35.09 14.42 -9.16
C ALA A 662 -35.41 13.04 -8.55
N ALA A 663 -34.43 12.14 -8.54
CA ALA A 663 -34.54 10.81 -7.96
C ALA A 663 -34.16 10.86 -6.47
N GLY A 664 -34.96 11.58 -5.67
CA GLY A 664 -34.74 11.83 -4.23
C GLY A 664 -33.56 12.77 -3.94
N ASP A 665 -33.57 13.46 -2.80
CA ASP A 665 -32.44 14.30 -2.40
C ASP A 665 -31.27 13.39 -1.96
N PHE A 666 -30.07 13.59 -2.52
CA PHE A 666 -28.88 13.03 -1.90
C PHE A 666 -28.69 13.72 -0.54
N ALA A 667 -28.64 12.97 0.56
CA ALA A 667 -28.34 13.48 1.89
C ALA A 667 -26.83 13.86 2.04
N MET A 668 -26.28 14.59 1.07
CA MET A 668 -24.85 14.87 0.93
C MET A 668 -24.63 16.38 0.83
N THR A 669 -24.49 17.07 1.96
CA THR A 669 -24.15 18.50 2.01
C THR A 669 -22.66 18.78 1.77
N ALA A 670 -21.87 17.78 1.34
CA ALA A 670 -20.43 17.90 1.12
C ALA A 670 -20.10 17.97 -0.38
N ARG A 671 -19.06 18.74 -0.72
CA ARG A 671 -18.50 18.82 -2.08
C ARG A 671 -18.06 17.43 -2.54
N GLY A 672 -18.86 16.79 -3.39
CA GLY A 672 -18.50 15.56 -4.08
C GLY A 672 -17.54 15.86 -5.23
N ILE A 673 -16.48 15.07 -5.36
CA ILE A 673 -15.41 15.32 -6.35
C ILE A 673 -15.35 14.23 -7.41
N ALA A 674 -15.86 13.03 -7.10
CA ALA A 674 -16.10 11.97 -8.06
C ALA A 674 -17.40 11.22 -7.68
N CYS A 675 -18.18 10.85 -8.70
CA CYS A 675 -19.39 10.03 -8.58
C CYS A 675 -19.40 9.03 -9.74
N ASP A 676 -19.77 7.79 -9.46
CA ASP A 676 -20.18 6.84 -10.50
C ASP A 676 -21.52 6.20 -10.15
N LEU A 677 -22.25 5.76 -11.17
CA LEU A 677 -23.63 5.32 -11.07
C LEU A 677 -23.85 4.04 -11.89
N THR A 678 -24.58 3.08 -11.31
CA THR A 678 -24.99 1.85 -11.99
C THR A 678 -26.37 1.44 -11.50
N VAL A 679 -27.12 0.69 -12.31
CA VAL A 679 -28.44 0.15 -11.94
C VAL A 679 -28.37 -1.37 -11.93
N ALA A 680 -28.78 -1.98 -10.82
CA ALA A 680 -28.86 -3.44 -10.68
C ALA A 680 -30.23 -3.85 -10.13
N GLY A 681 -30.91 -4.75 -10.83
CA GLY A 681 -32.27 -5.21 -10.46
C GLY A 681 -33.27 -4.05 -10.30
N GLY A 682 -33.20 -3.05 -11.18
CA GLY A 682 -34.05 -1.85 -11.13
C GLY A 682 -33.69 -0.84 -10.03
N ILE A 683 -32.67 -1.11 -9.22
CA ILE A 683 -32.23 -0.25 -8.11
C ILE A 683 -30.96 0.52 -8.52
N PRO A 684 -30.98 1.86 -8.52
CA PRO A 684 -29.78 2.67 -8.70
C PRO A 684 -28.82 2.60 -7.51
N TYR A 685 -27.53 2.49 -7.80
CA TYR A 685 -26.42 2.55 -6.85
C TYR A 685 -25.44 3.63 -7.27
N ALA A 686 -25.02 4.47 -6.33
CA ALA A 686 -24.09 5.57 -6.56
C ALA A 686 -22.90 5.47 -5.62
N ALA A 687 -21.69 5.45 -6.17
CA ALA A 687 -20.46 5.61 -5.40
C ALA A 687 -20.09 7.07 -5.40
N VAL A 688 -19.73 7.57 -4.23
CA VAL A 688 -19.43 8.98 -4.04
C VAL A 688 -18.14 9.11 -3.26
N MET A 689 -17.24 9.94 -3.78
CA MET A 689 -16.06 10.39 -3.05
C MET A 689 -16.26 11.83 -2.55
N GLN A 690 -16.24 12.02 -1.23
CA GLN A 690 -16.69 13.23 -0.54
C GLN A 690 -15.57 13.85 0.28
N ALA A 691 -15.47 15.18 0.28
CA ALA A 691 -14.58 15.92 1.19
C ALA A 691 -14.99 15.75 2.65
N SER A 692 -14.04 15.31 3.50
CA SER A 692 -14.13 15.41 4.95
C SER A 692 -13.44 16.70 5.45
N SER A 693 -13.68 17.09 6.70
CA SER A 693 -12.98 18.22 7.32
C SER A 693 -11.49 17.90 7.46
N GLY A 694 -10.65 18.47 6.60
CA GLY A 694 -9.19 18.32 6.69
C GLY A 694 -8.46 17.75 5.47
N GLU A 695 -9.01 17.87 4.24
CA GLU A 695 -8.31 17.45 3.00
C GLU A 695 -8.08 15.94 2.85
N SER A 696 -8.95 15.11 3.43
CA SER A 696 -9.08 13.70 3.01
C SER A 696 -10.46 13.43 2.44
N TYR A 697 -10.57 12.39 1.61
CA TYR A 697 -11.83 12.00 1.02
C TYR A 697 -12.36 10.70 1.61
N LYS A 698 -13.67 10.62 1.76
CA LYS A 698 -14.37 9.38 2.14
C LYS A 698 -15.03 8.78 0.91
N VAL A 699 -14.88 7.48 0.71
CA VAL A 699 -15.57 6.72 -0.34
C VAL A 699 -16.75 5.98 0.27
N SER A 700 -17.94 6.24 -0.23
CA SER A 700 -19.19 5.61 0.22
C SER A 700 -20.05 5.21 -0.97
N VAL A 701 -20.85 4.17 -0.83
CA VAL A 701 -21.85 3.78 -1.82
C VAL A 701 -23.23 3.92 -1.21
N TYR A 702 -24.16 4.43 -2.01
CA TYR A 702 -25.56 4.60 -1.65
C TYR A 702 -26.41 3.81 -2.62
N ARG A 703 -27.56 3.33 -2.13
CA ARG A 703 -28.60 2.75 -2.97
C ARG A 703 -29.86 3.61 -2.91
N TYR A 704 -30.59 3.66 -4.02
CA TYR A 704 -31.86 4.36 -4.09
C TYR A 704 -33.04 3.41 -3.89
N LYS A 705 -33.72 3.53 -2.76
CA LYS A 705 -34.85 2.68 -2.38
C LYS A 705 -35.92 3.51 -1.69
N ASP A 706 -37.19 3.22 -1.97
CA ASP A 706 -38.34 3.90 -1.33
C ASP A 706 -38.27 5.44 -1.41
N ALA A 707 -37.81 5.94 -2.57
CA ALA A 707 -37.59 7.35 -2.88
C ALA A 707 -36.51 8.08 -2.06
N VAL A 708 -35.60 7.34 -1.40
CA VAL A 708 -34.51 7.89 -0.59
C VAL A 708 -33.17 7.22 -0.97
N TRP A 709 -32.09 7.99 -0.92
CA TRP A 709 -30.73 7.46 -0.98
C TRP A 709 -30.26 7.06 0.42
N GLU A 710 -29.96 5.79 0.64
CA GLU A 710 -29.45 5.28 1.92
C GLU A 710 -28.06 4.64 1.76
N PRO A 711 -27.19 4.69 2.79
CA PRO A 711 -25.88 4.05 2.73
C PRO A 711 -26.00 2.55 2.47
N PHE A 712 -25.28 2.05 1.47
CA PHE A 712 -25.19 0.63 1.19
C PHE A 712 -24.00 0.04 1.93
N GLY A 713 -24.17 -0.17 3.24
CA GLY A 713 -23.10 -0.52 4.17
C GLY A 713 -22.30 0.65 4.71
N GLY A 714 -21.28 0.31 5.49
CA GLY A 714 -20.29 1.26 5.98
C GLY A 714 -19.49 1.91 4.85
N ALA A 715 -18.70 2.92 5.23
CA ALA A 715 -17.76 3.56 4.31
C ALA A 715 -16.85 2.53 3.65
N VAL A 716 -16.70 2.62 2.33
CA VAL A 716 -15.79 1.76 1.55
C VAL A 716 -14.36 2.07 1.96
N ASP A 717 -14.03 3.36 2.02
CA ASP A 717 -12.78 3.88 2.57
C ASP A 717 -13.09 5.13 3.38
N ARG A 718 -12.49 5.23 4.56
CA ARG A 718 -12.71 6.34 5.46
C ARG A 718 -11.83 7.54 5.12
N SER A 719 -10.67 7.30 4.50
CA SER A 719 -9.75 8.38 4.18
C SER A 719 -8.82 8.03 3.01
N VAL A 720 -9.08 8.72 1.90
CA VAL A 720 -8.37 8.71 0.63
C VAL A 720 -7.58 10.02 0.49
N ASP A 721 -6.33 9.90 0.03
CA ASP A 721 -5.40 11.01 -0.21
C ASP A 721 -5.96 12.00 -1.24
N THR A 722 -5.76 13.30 -0.98
CA THR A 722 -6.12 14.41 -1.89
C THR A 722 -5.13 14.60 -3.03
N ALA A 723 -3.94 14.00 -2.98
CA ALA A 723 -2.80 14.42 -3.79
C ALA A 723 -2.91 14.15 -5.30
N SER A 724 -3.86 13.35 -5.81
CA SER A 724 -4.01 13.13 -7.27
C SER A 724 -5.36 12.53 -7.67
N TYR A 725 -6.21 13.34 -8.31
CA TYR A 725 -7.35 12.96 -9.17
C TYR A 725 -8.08 11.66 -8.76
N PRO A 726 -8.89 11.71 -7.70
CA PRO A 726 -9.61 10.52 -7.27
C PRO A 726 -10.58 10.01 -8.35
N GLU A 727 -10.36 8.78 -8.81
CA GLU A 727 -11.34 8.07 -9.64
C GLU A 727 -12.14 7.11 -8.76
N VAL A 728 -13.43 6.99 -9.07
CA VAL A 728 -14.31 5.96 -8.52
C VAL A 728 -15.07 5.34 -9.68
N ALA A 729 -15.17 4.01 -9.69
CA ALA A 729 -15.94 3.28 -10.67
C ALA A 729 -16.80 2.22 -9.97
N LEU A 730 -18.04 2.08 -10.44
CA LEU A 730 -19.00 1.10 -10.01
C LEU A 730 -19.31 0.13 -11.13
N HIS A 731 -19.31 -1.14 -10.77
CA HIS A 731 -19.83 -2.19 -11.62
C HIS A 731 -20.71 -3.13 -10.82
N THR A 732 -21.69 -3.73 -11.49
CA THR A 732 -22.58 -4.71 -10.88
C THR A 732 -22.64 -5.94 -11.75
N ASP A 733 -22.87 -7.08 -11.10
CA ASP A 733 -23.46 -8.25 -11.72
C ASP A 733 -24.81 -8.56 -11.02
N ASN A 734 -25.40 -9.72 -11.29
CA ASN A 734 -26.69 -10.11 -10.72
C ASN A 734 -26.65 -10.40 -9.20
N GLU A 735 -25.48 -10.56 -8.60
CA GLU A 735 -25.29 -10.95 -7.19
C GLU A 735 -24.47 -9.93 -6.39
N TYR A 736 -23.59 -9.15 -7.02
CA TYR A 736 -22.62 -8.29 -6.34
C TYR A 736 -22.52 -6.90 -6.98
N ILE A 737 -22.24 -5.91 -6.14
CA ILE A 737 -21.71 -4.62 -6.55
C ILE A 737 -20.23 -4.56 -6.24
N TYR A 738 -19.48 -3.96 -7.15
CA TYR A 738 -18.05 -3.79 -7.09
C TYR A 738 -17.73 -2.31 -7.18
N ILE A 739 -16.84 -1.87 -6.30
CA ILE A 739 -16.33 -0.50 -6.31
C ILE A 739 -14.81 -0.53 -6.47
N ALA A 740 -14.35 0.18 -7.48
CA ALA A 740 -12.96 0.50 -7.71
C ALA A 740 -12.70 1.96 -7.34
N TYR A 741 -11.59 2.24 -6.67
CA TYR A 741 -11.19 3.60 -6.36
C TYR A 741 -9.66 3.75 -6.23
N THR A 742 -9.15 4.95 -6.44
CA THR A 742 -7.71 5.26 -6.28
C THR A 742 -7.44 5.95 -4.95
N ASN A 743 -6.34 5.58 -4.28
CA ASN A 743 -5.80 6.27 -3.11
C ASN A 743 -4.27 6.24 -3.19
N TYR A 744 -3.67 7.36 -3.57
CA TYR A 744 -2.28 7.44 -4.02
C TYR A 744 -1.29 6.83 -3.00
N PRO A 745 -0.31 6.00 -3.46
CA PRO A 745 -0.02 5.61 -4.84
C PRO A 745 -0.77 4.36 -5.35
N GLY A 746 -1.78 3.88 -4.62
CA GLY A 746 -2.49 2.63 -4.91
C GLY A 746 -3.87 2.79 -5.54
N ALA A 747 -4.43 1.67 -5.97
CA ALA A 747 -5.84 1.53 -6.33
C ALA A 747 -6.42 0.29 -5.66
N PHE A 748 -7.71 0.37 -5.36
CA PHE A 748 -8.40 -0.53 -4.45
C PHE A 748 -9.68 -1.02 -5.12
N LEU A 749 -10.01 -2.29 -4.90
CA LEU A 749 -11.24 -2.89 -5.35
C LEU A 749 -11.92 -3.61 -4.19
N LYS A 750 -13.18 -3.23 -3.94
CA LYS A 750 -14.03 -3.87 -2.94
C LYS A 750 -15.32 -4.34 -3.57
N THR A 751 -15.96 -5.30 -2.92
CA THR A 751 -17.25 -5.84 -3.32
C THR A 751 -18.20 -5.89 -2.15
N LYS A 752 -19.49 -5.88 -2.46
CA LYS A 752 -20.54 -6.18 -1.50
C LYS A 752 -21.65 -6.92 -2.21
N LYS A 753 -22.20 -7.93 -1.56
CA LYS A 753 -23.32 -8.70 -2.11
C LYS A 753 -24.55 -7.80 -2.21
N LEU A 754 -25.19 -7.79 -3.38
CA LEU A 754 -26.50 -7.17 -3.55
C LEU A 754 -27.51 -7.89 -2.66
N GLU A 755 -28.29 -7.12 -1.93
CA GLU A 755 -29.49 -7.67 -1.31
C GLU A 755 -30.47 -8.01 -2.44
N GLY A 756 -30.53 -9.30 -2.82
CA GLY A 756 -31.55 -9.75 -3.76
C GLY A 756 -32.94 -9.39 -3.26
N PRO A 757 -33.96 -9.36 -4.13
CA PRO A 757 -35.34 -9.24 -3.68
C PRO A 757 -35.64 -10.40 -2.73
N SER A 758 -35.63 -10.12 -1.43
CA SER A 758 -36.24 -10.99 -0.43
C SER A 758 -37.75 -10.89 -0.63
N GLY A 759 -38.28 -11.64 -1.59
CA GLY A 759 -39.70 -11.63 -1.93
C GLY A 759 -40.05 -12.89 -2.71
N THR A 760 -40.83 -13.75 -2.08
CA THR A 760 -41.35 -15.04 -2.52
C THR A 760 -42.32 -15.00 -3.71
N ASP A 761 -42.21 -14.01 -4.60
CA ASP A 761 -43.11 -13.87 -5.75
C ASP A 761 -42.41 -14.34 -7.02
N THR A 762 -42.36 -15.66 -7.21
CA THR A 762 -42.26 -16.22 -8.56
C THR A 762 -43.52 -15.82 -9.33
N PRO A 763 -43.44 -15.08 -10.46
CA PRO A 763 -44.60 -14.79 -11.27
C PRO A 763 -45.24 -16.11 -11.74
N ASP A 764 -46.56 -16.21 -11.66
CA ASP A 764 -47.32 -17.36 -12.14
C ASP A 764 -47.08 -17.53 -13.66
N PRO A 765 -46.50 -18.67 -14.11
CA PRO A 765 -46.16 -18.90 -15.52
C PRO A 765 -47.38 -19.04 -16.45
N THR A 766 -48.61 -18.81 -15.96
CA THR A 766 -49.82 -18.76 -16.78
C THR A 766 -50.13 -17.39 -17.39
N GLU A 767 -49.54 -16.29 -16.90
CA GLU A 767 -49.78 -14.94 -17.42
C GLU A 767 -48.67 -14.42 -18.37
N ASN A 768 -47.47 -14.99 -18.33
CA ASN A 768 -46.33 -14.54 -19.15
C ASN A 768 -45.51 -15.73 -19.70
N PRO A 769 -45.69 -16.12 -20.98
CA PRO A 769 -45.12 -17.36 -21.51
C PRO A 769 -43.64 -17.23 -21.85
N VAL A 770 -42.88 -18.31 -21.62
CA VAL A 770 -41.49 -18.45 -22.12
C VAL A 770 -41.48 -18.41 -23.65
N VAL A 771 -40.70 -17.51 -24.24
CA VAL A 771 -40.57 -17.34 -25.70
C VAL A 771 -39.27 -17.94 -26.26
N ARG A 772 -38.19 -17.99 -25.46
CA ARG A 772 -36.95 -18.71 -25.79
C ARG A 772 -36.20 -19.14 -24.54
N ILE A 773 -35.26 -20.08 -24.68
CA ILE A 773 -34.29 -20.41 -23.63
C ILE A 773 -32.86 -20.23 -24.15
N THR A 774 -31.94 -19.86 -23.25
CA THR A 774 -30.50 -19.90 -23.47
C THR A 774 -29.88 -20.93 -22.52
N CYS A 775 -28.79 -21.58 -22.96
CA CYS A 775 -28.06 -22.51 -22.11
C CYS A 775 -26.57 -22.21 -22.10
N ILE A 776 -26.02 -22.10 -20.90
CA ILE A 776 -24.59 -22.13 -20.64
C ILE A 776 -24.18 -23.60 -20.64
N PRO A 777 -23.26 -24.05 -21.51
CA PRO A 777 -22.82 -25.45 -21.56
C PRO A 777 -22.19 -25.89 -20.22
N PRO A 778 -22.26 -27.19 -19.88
CA PRO A 778 -21.60 -27.71 -18.68
C PRO A 778 -20.08 -27.52 -18.74
N ALA A 779 -19.44 -27.50 -17.57
CA ALA A 779 -17.99 -27.33 -17.45
C ALA A 779 -17.21 -28.44 -18.20
N LYS A 780 -17.73 -29.68 -18.18
CA LYS A 780 -17.15 -30.81 -18.93
C LYS A 780 -17.77 -30.93 -20.32
N ARG A 781 -16.96 -30.67 -21.36
CA ARG A 781 -17.35 -30.79 -22.79
C ARG A 781 -16.62 -31.89 -23.56
N GLN A 782 -15.76 -32.65 -22.89
CA GLN A 782 -14.99 -33.77 -23.47
C GLN A 782 -15.25 -35.03 -22.66
N TYR A 783 -15.58 -36.13 -23.34
CA TYR A 783 -15.98 -37.40 -22.74
C TYR A 783 -15.24 -38.58 -23.39
N GLU A 784 -15.18 -39.71 -22.69
CA GLU A 784 -14.76 -40.99 -23.26
C GLU A 784 -15.95 -41.92 -23.48
N THR A 785 -15.78 -42.93 -24.33
CA THR A 785 -16.84 -43.90 -24.65
C THR A 785 -17.37 -44.59 -23.38
N GLY A 786 -18.67 -44.48 -23.12
CA GLY A 786 -19.36 -45.03 -21.95
C GLY A 786 -19.46 -44.11 -20.72
N GLU A 787 -18.91 -42.89 -20.76
CA GLU A 787 -19.13 -41.89 -19.70
C GLU A 787 -20.57 -41.33 -19.74
N GLN A 788 -21.10 -40.90 -18.59
CA GLN A 788 -22.40 -40.22 -18.49
C GLN A 788 -22.23 -38.71 -18.73
N LEU A 789 -23.26 -38.06 -19.27
CA LEU A 789 -23.27 -36.60 -19.44
C LEU A 789 -23.22 -35.93 -18.06
N ASP A 790 -22.24 -35.05 -17.86
CA ASP A 790 -22.09 -34.25 -16.65
C ASP A 790 -22.68 -32.87 -16.89
N THR A 791 -23.72 -32.51 -16.14
CA THR A 791 -24.41 -31.21 -16.25
C THR A 791 -23.89 -30.19 -15.25
N SER A 792 -22.83 -30.47 -14.48
CA SER A 792 -22.28 -29.55 -13.49
C SER A 792 -21.81 -28.25 -14.15
N GLY A 793 -22.22 -27.11 -13.58
CA GLY A 793 -21.93 -25.77 -14.12
C GLY A 793 -22.77 -25.40 -15.34
N MET A 794 -23.71 -26.26 -15.77
CA MET A 794 -24.71 -25.88 -16.76
C MET A 794 -25.75 -24.96 -16.11
N ALA A 795 -26.19 -23.94 -16.83
CA ALA A 795 -27.30 -23.09 -16.44
C ALA A 795 -28.23 -22.88 -17.63
N VAL A 796 -29.54 -22.89 -17.38
CA VAL A 796 -30.54 -22.67 -18.41
C VAL A 796 -31.40 -21.50 -17.97
N GLN A 797 -31.55 -20.51 -18.85
CA GLN A 797 -32.37 -19.33 -18.60
C GLN A 797 -33.54 -19.32 -19.58
N ALA A 798 -34.71 -18.94 -19.09
CA ALA A 798 -35.87 -18.64 -19.91
C ALA A 798 -36.01 -17.14 -20.09
N VAL A 799 -36.35 -16.74 -21.30
CA VAL A 799 -36.80 -15.39 -21.63
C VAL A 799 -38.31 -15.44 -21.79
N LEU A 800 -39.01 -14.62 -21.01
CA LEU A 800 -40.47 -14.48 -21.05
C LEU A 800 -40.90 -13.50 -22.15
N ALA A 801 -42.20 -13.41 -22.44
CA ALA A 801 -42.72 -12.61 -23.56
C ALA A 801 -42.55 -11.10 -23.40
N ASP A 802 -42.35 -10.64 -22.16
CA ASP A 802 -41.99 -9.26 -21.79
C ASP A 802 -40.46 -9.03 -21.68
N ASN A 803 -39.66 -10.00 -22.14
CA ASN A 803 -38.19 -10.03 -22.06
C ASN A 803 -37.59 -10.24 -20.66
N THR A 804 -38.39 -10.50 -19.62
CA THR A 804 -37.85 -10.91 -18.32
C THR A 804 -37.04 -12.20 -18.46
N VAL A 805 -35.87 -12.27 -17.82
CA VAL A 805 -35.00 -13.45 -17.81
C VAL A 805 -35.08 -14.13 -16.44
N ILE A 806 -35.44 -15.42 -16.44
CA ILE A 806 -35.51 -16.23 -15.22
C ILE A 806 -34.62 -17.48 -15.36
N GLY A 807 -34.01 -17.91 -14.26
CA GLY A 807 -33.32 -19.21 -14.21
C GLY A 807 -34.32 -20.37 -14.23
N LEU A 808 -34.02 -21.41 -15.00
CA LEU A 808 -34.77 -22.66 -15.00
C LEU A 808 -34.06 -23.72 -14.16
N ASN A 809 -34.82 -24.40 -13.30
CA ASN A 809 -34.35 -25.55 -12.53
C ASN A 809 -34.34 -26.82 -13.40
N ASP A 810 -33.56 -27.82 -13.00
CA ASP A 810 -33.34 -29.08 -13.75
C ASP A 810 -34.60 -29.89 -14.06
N SER A 811 -35.70 -29.64 -13.35
CA SER A 811 -37.00 -30.27 -13.62
C SER A 811 -37.83 -29.57 -14.71
N GLN A 812 -37.43 -28.38 -15.16
CA GLN A 812 -38.18 -27.52 -16.08
C GLN A 812 -37.70 -27.60 -17.53
N TYR A 813 -36.65 -28.37 -17.81
CA TYR A 813 -36.14 -28.60 -19.16
C TYR A 813 -35.65 -30.05 -19.30
N GLY A 814 -35.65 -30.57 -20.53
CA GLY A 814 -35.12 -31.89 -20.87
C GLY A 814 -33.83 -31.80 -21.67
N ILE A 815 -32.88 -32.70 -21.39
CA ILE A 815 -31.63 -32.81 -22.15
C ILE A 815 -31.67 -34.08 -23.01
N SER A 816 -31.28 -33.98 -24.27
CA SER A 816 -31.25 -35.10 -25.22
C SER A 816 -30.11 -34.97 -26.23
N GLY A 817 -29.76 -36.06 -26.92
CA GLY A 817 -28.74 -36.06 -27.97
C GLY A 817 -27.34 -36.50 -27.53
N PHE A 818 -27.13 -36.82 -26.24
CA PHE A 818 -25.89 -37.41 -25.76
C PHE A 818 -25.91 -38.94 -25.92
N ASP A 819 -25.01 -39.47 -26.75
CA ASP A 819 -24.81 -40.92 -26.93
C ASP A 819 -23.37 -41.29 -26.58
N SER A 820 -23.17 -41.83 -25.38
CA SER A 820 -21.84 -42.18 -24.88
C SER A 820 -21.16 -43.32 -25.65
N SER A 821 -21.87 -44.02 -26.55
CA SER A 821 -21.29 -45.08 -27.38
C SER A 821 -20.69 -44.58 -28.70
N ARG A 822 -20.97 -43.33 -29.07
CA ARG A 822 -20.62 -42.76 -30.37
C ARG A 822 -19.50 -41.74 -30.27
N THR A 823 -18.33 -42.04 -30.82
CA THR A 823 -17.18 -41.12 -30.82
C THR A 823 -17.36 -39.97 -31.81
N GLY A 824 -16.69 -38.84 -31.57
CA GLY A 824 -16.75 -37.62 -32.37
C GLY A 824 -17.50 -36.47 -31.67
N SER A 825 -17.65 -35.35 -32.37
CA SER A 825 -18.44 -34.20 -31.88
C SER A 825 -19.93 -34.52 -31.94
N GLN A 826 -20.64 -34.24 -30.84
CA GLN A 826 -22.09 -34.42 -30.72
C GLN A 826 -22.76 -33.13 -30.26
N THR A 827 -23.87 -32.79 -30.91
CA THR A 827 -24.72 -31.65 -30.52
C THR A 827 -25.78 -32.13 -29.53
N ILE A 828 -25.81 -31.51 -28.35
CA ILE A 828 -26.74 -31.78 -27.27
C ILE A 828 -27.86 -30.75 -27.29
N LYS A 829 -29.10 -31.22 -27.21
CA LYS A 829 -30.31 -30.39 -27.23
C LYS A 829 -30.87 -30.25 -25.81
N VAL A 830 -31.04 -29.02 -25.35
CA VAL A 830 -31.78 -28.68 -24.12
C VAL A 830 -33.14 -28.13 -24.55
N SER A 831 -34.23 -28.73 -24.09
CA SER A 831 -35.59 -28.42 -24.54
C SER A 831 -36.49 -28.04 -23.37
N TYR A 832 -37.07 -26.85 -23.40
CA TYR A 832 -38.14 -26.43 -22.49
C TYR A 832 -39.51 -26.91 -22.99
N SER A 833 -39.73 -26.89 -24.31
CA SER A 833 -40.89 -27.46 -24.98
C SER A 833 -40.50 -28.01 -26.37
N GLU A 834 -41.43 -28.62 -27.13
CA GLU A 834 -41.13 -29.13 -28.48
C GLU A 834 -40.52 -28.07 -29.41
N ASN A 835 -40.94 -26.81 -29.27
CA ASN A 835 -40.54 -25.69 -30.12
C ASN A 835 -39.55 -24.71 -29.46
N ILE A 836 -39.28 -24.83 -28.16
CA ILE A 836 -38.36 -23.95 -27.42
C ILE A 836 -37.18 -24.78 -26.90
N TYR A 837 -36.02 -24.59 -27.53
CA TYR A 837 -34.80 -25.33 -27.23
C TYR A 837 -33.54 -24.53 -27.56
N CYS A 838 -32.42 -24.91 -26.96
CA CYS A 838 -31.07 -24.44 -27.29
C CYS A 838 -30.12 -25.64 -27.45
N TYR A 839 -28.91 -25.38 -27.96
CA TYR A 839 -27.91 -26.41 -28.22
C TYR A 839 -26.55 -26.07 -27.63
N PHE A 840 -25.80 -27.10 -27.25
CA PHE A 840 -24.36 -27.02 -27.02
C PHE A 840 -23.66 -28.23 -27.65
N THR A 841 -22.33 -28.22 -27.72
CA THR A 841 -21.55 -29.34 -28.27
C THR A 841 -20.66 -29.99 -27.23
N VAL A 842 -20.51 -31.31 -27.35
CA VAL A 842 -19.55 -32.12 -26.60
C VAL A 842 -18.76 -32.99 -27.57
N SER A 843 -17.59 -33.48 -27.16
CA SER A 843 -16.79 -34.41 -27.95
C SER A 843 -16.53 -35.71 -27.20
N ILE A 844 -16.66 -36.85 -27.87
CA ILE A 844 -16.43 -38.18 -27.27
C ILE A 844 -15.25 -38.89 -27.97
N SER A 845 -14.24 -39.34 -27.22
CA SER A 845 -13.10 -40.11 -27.72
C SER A 845 -13.19 -41.61 -27.38
N GLU A 846 -12.41 -42.46 -28.08
CA GLU A 846 -12.32 -43.90 -27.75
C GLU A 846 -11.65 -44.09 -26.37
N LYS A 847 -12.32 -44.84 -25.49
CA LYS A 847 -11.82 -45.20 -24.17
C LYS A 847 -10.61 -46.12 -24.29
N THR A 848 -9.45 -45.65 -23.85
CA THR A 848 -8.23 -46.47 -23.87
C THR A 848 -8.31 -47.56 -22.79
N VAL A 849 -8.32 -48.83 -23.21
CA VAL A 849 -8.42 -49.97 -22.30
C VAL A 849 -7.06 -50.26 -21.68
N VAL A 850 -6.85 -49.84 -20.44
CA VAL A 850 -5.80 -50.35 -19.55
C VAL A 850 -6.46 -51.29 -18.53
N PRO A 851 -5.96 -52.52 -18.33
CA PRO A 851 -6.61 -53.49 -17.45
C PRO A 851 -6.51 -53.08 -15.96
N PRO A 852 -7.50 -53.46 -15.12
CA PRO A 852 -7.71 -52.85 -13.81
C PRO A 852 -6.92 -53.55 -12.70
N PRO A 853 -6.49 -52.84 -11.64
CA PRO A 853 -6.11 -53.47 -10.38
C PRO A 853 -7.24 -53.40 -9.34
N GLU A 854 -7.31 -54.48 -8.55
CA GLU A 854 -8.04 -54.62 -7.28
C GLU A 854 -7.88 -53.40 -6.36
N ARG A 855 -8.91 -53.12 -5.54
CA ARG A 855 -8.82 -52.15 -4.44
C ARG A 855 -7.67 -52.52 -3.52
N LYS A 856 -6.56 -51.83 -3.67
CA LYS A 856 -5.46 -51.76 -2.73
C LYS A 856 -5.33 -50.32 -2.29
N GLU A 857 -5.06 -50.16 -1.00
CA GLU A 857 -4.48 -48.94 -0.44
C GLU A 857 -3.53 -48.30 -1.46
N GLY A 858 -3.71 -47.01 -1.73
CA GLY A 858 -2.93 -46.36 -2.77
C GLY A 858 -3.51 -45.06 -3.30
N TRP A 859 -2.81 -44.51 -4.28
CA TRP A 859 -3.16 -43.28 -4.96
C TRP A 859 -4.36 -43.49 -5.90
N VAL A 860 -5.36 -42.61 -5.77
CA VAL A 860 -6.57 -42.57 -6.61
C VAL A 860 -6.69 -41.16 -7.19
N GLN A 861 -6.96 -41.04 -8.49
CA GLN A 861 -7.14 -39.76 -9.18
C GLN A 861 -8.57 -39.60 -9.68
N ASN A 862 -9.16 -38.42 -9.49
CA ASN A 862 -10.42 -37.99 -10.11
C ASN A 862 -10.24 -36.60 -10.76
N SER A 863 -11.33 -35.98 -11.21
CA SER A 863 -11.35 -34.65 -11.82
C SER A 863 -10.85 -33.53 -10.91
N GLU A 864 -10.96 -33.70 -9.60
CA GLU A 864 -10.53 -32.72 -8.59
C GLU A 864 -9.06 -32.89 -8.20
N GLY A 865 -8.49 -34.10 -8.33
CA GLY A 865 -7.06 -34.33 -8.15
C GLY A 865 -6.70 -35.73 -7.65
N TRP A 866 -5.48 -35.86 -7.12
CA TRP A 866 -4.96 -37.11 -6.53
C TRP A 866 -5.25 -37.18 -5.02
N ARG A 867 -5.78 -38.30 -4.53
CA ARG A 867 -5.94 -38.63 -3.10
C ARG A 867 -5.23 -39.94 -2.77
N TYR A 868 -4.81 -40.14 -1.52
CA TYR A 868 -4.29 -41.43 -1.07
C TYR A 868 -5.32 -42.11 -0.17
N VAL A 869 -5.82 -43.27 -0.60
CA VAL A 869 -6.84 -44.02 0.12
C VAL A 869 -6.16 -45.11 0.93
N TYR A 870 -6.34 -45.10 2.25
CA TYR A 870 -5.87 -46.13 3.15
C TYR A 870 -6.63 -47.44 2.93
N ALA A 871 -6.11 -48.56 3.45
CA ALA A 871 -6.73 -49.88 3.31
C ALA A 871 -8.17 -49.95 3.85
N ASP A 872 -8.54 -49.09 4.81
CA ASP A 872 -9.87 -48.98 5.40
C ASP A 872 -10.85 -48.09 4.60
N GLY A 873 -10.39 -47.48 3.50
CA GLY A 873 -11.17 -46.58 2.65
C GLY A 873 -11.12 -45.11 3.05
N THR A 874 -10.48 -44.76 4.18
CA THR A 874 -10.28 -43.37 4.61
C THR A 874 -9.12 -42.71 3.88
N TYR A 875 -8.95 -41.39 4.03
CA TYR A 875 -7.89 -40.62 3.37
C TYR A 875 -7.47 -39.41 4.22
N PRO A 876 -6.22 -38.94 4.09
CA PRO A 876 -5.69 -37.83 4.91
C PRO A 876 -6.22 -36.46 4.45
N ILE A 877 -6.52 -35.59 5.41
CA ILE A 877 -6.95 -34.19 5.19
C ILE A 877 -6.09 -33.22 6.02
N SER A 878 -5.82 -32.02 5.46
CA SER A 878 -5.09 -30.90 6.08
C SER A 878 -3.77 -31.27 6.78
N ARG A 879 -3.00 -32.20 6.21
CA ARG A 879 -1.80 -32.72 6.87
C ARG A 879 -0.73 -33.25 5.93
N TRP A 880 0.50 -33.26 6.44
CA TRP A 880 1.62 -34.00 5.85
C TRP A 880 1.47 -35.49 6.12
N VAL A 881 1.73 -36.32 5.10
CA VAL A 881 1.77 -37.78 5.20
C VAL A 881 3.01 -38.29 4.46
N LEU A 882 3.73 -39.21 5.09
CA LEU A 882 4.85 -39.93 4.51
C LEU A 882 4.34 -41.19 3.83
N ILE A 883 4.40 -41.25 2.50
CA ILE A 883 3.95 -42.38 1.68
C ILE A 883 5.14 -42.84 0.84
N GLU A 884 5.49 -44.13 0.89
CA GLU A 884 6.64 -44.68 0.14
C GLU A 884 7.94 -43.86 0.32
N ASN A 885 8.23 -43.46 1.56
CA ASN A 885 9.40 -42.66 1.94
C ASN A 885 9.48 -41.27 1.28
N ARG A 886 8.34 -40.69 0.87
CA ARG A 886 8.22 -39.32 0.37
C ARG A 886 7.09 -38.59 1.10
N TRP A 887 7.32 -37.33 1.43
CA TRP A 887 6.31 -36.50 2.07
C TRP A 887 5.35 -35.91 1.05
N TYR A 888 4.07 -35.93 1.39
CA TYR A 888 2.97 -35.35 0.61
C TYR A 888 2.12 -34.50 1.55
N TYR A 889 1.56 -33.41 1.05
CA TYR A 889 0.60 -32.62 1.81
C TYR A 889 -0.78 -32.72 1.17
N PHE A 890 -1.81 -32.92 2.00
CA PHE A 890 -3.20 -33.01 1.57
C PHE A 890 -4.00 -31.81 2.10
N ASN A 891 -4.82 -31.19 1.25
CA ASN A 891 -5.70 -30.10 1.65
C ASN A 891 -6.89 -30.60 2.49
N ASN A 892 -7.80 -29.70 2.89
CA ASN A 892 -8.92 -30.06 3.76
C ASN A 892 -9.90 -31.07 3.12
N HIS A 893 -9.92 -31.14 1.78
CA HIS A 893 -10.77 -32.04 1.00
C HIS A 893 -10.10 -33.40 0.73
N GLY A 894 -8.83 -33.57 1.15
CA GLY A 894 -8.09 -34.81 1.02
C GLY A 894 -7.36 -35.00 -0.31
N TYR A 895 -7.16 -33.91 -1.05
CA TYR A 895 -6.40 -33.91 -2.29
C TYR A 895 -4.97 -33.43 -2.09
N ARG A 896 -4.05 -34.19 -2.67
CA ARG A 896 -2.61 -33.98 -2.65
C ARG A 896 -2.24 -32.70 -3.36
N GLN A 897 -1.52 -31.83 -2.67
CA GLN A 897 -1.02 -30.58 -3.22
C GLN A 897 0.21 -30.79 -4.12
N THR A 898 0.36 -29.90 -5.10
CA THR A 898 1.51 -29.79 -6.01
C THR A 898 1.86 -28.30 -6.17
N GLY A 899 3.09 -27.98 -6.57
CA GLY A 899 3.58 -26.61 -6.67
C GLY A 899 4.04 -26.04 -5.33
N TRP A 900 4.11 -24.71 -5.24
CA TRP A 900 4.47 -24.02 -4.01
C TRP A 900 3.35 -24.10 -2.99
N LEU A 901 3.69 -24.50 -1.76
CA LEU A 901 2.77 -24.60 -0.63
C LEU A 901 3.29 -23.75 0.51
N ARG A 902 2.47 -22.80 1.00
CA ARG A 902 2.77 -22.01 2.19
C ARG A 902 1.98 -22.56 3.38
N LEU A 903 2.69 -22.93 4.44
CA LEU A 903 2.09 -23.29 5.73
C LEU A 903 2.66 -22.36 6.80
N GLY A 904 1.81 -21.49 7.35
CA GLY A 904 2.25 -20.37 8.17
C GLY A 904 3.23 -19.47 7.41
N ASN A 905 4.44 -19.30 7.94
CA ASN A 905 5.51 -18.53 7.31
C ASN A 905 6.56 -19.38 6.57
N THR A 906 6.31 -20.68 6.37
CA THR A 906 7.26 -21.57 5.68
C THR A 906 6.73 -21.98 4.31
N TRP A 907 7.56 -21.82 3.29
CA TRP A 907 7.31 -22.31 1.93
C TRP A 907 7.90 -23.70 1.72
N TYR A 908 7.15 -24.56 1.05
CA TYR A 908 7.55 -25.88 0.58
C TYR A 908 7.28 -25.96 -0.92
N TYR A 909 7.97 -26.84 -1.64
CA TYR A 909 7.63 -27.15 -3.02
C TYR A 909 7.27 -28.63 -3.16
N LEU A 910 6.09 -28.90 -3.70
CA LEU A 910 5.56 -30.24 -3.93
C LEU A 910 5.72 -30.46 -5.45
N LYS A 911 6.50 -31.46 -5.87
CA LYS A 911 6.71 -31.76 -7.30
C LYS A 911 5.37 -32.06 -7.99
N GLU A 912 5.33 -32.17 -9.32
CA GLU A 912 4.11 -32.62 -10.04
C GLU A 912 3.59 -33.98 -9.55
N SER A 913 4.49 -34.85 -9.11
CA SER A 913 4.16 -36.11 -8.42
C SER A 913 3.57 -35.93 -7.01
N GLY A 914 3.46 -34.70 -6.51
CA GLY A 914 3.10 -34.30 -5.15
C GLY A 914 4.15 -34.57 -4.07
N ALA A 915 5.26 -35.22 -4.42
CA ALA A 915 6.34 -35.45 -3.45
C ALA A 915 7.03 -34.12 -3.11
N MET A 916 7.19 -33.85 -1.81
CA MET A 916 7.94 -32.73 -1.29
C MET A 916 9.36 -32.73 -1.85
N ALA A 917 9.76 -31.61 -2.44
CA ALA A 917 11.11 -31.39 -2.91
C ALA A 917 12.05 -31.07 -1.73
N THR A 918 13.24 -31.62 -1.82
CA THR A 918 14.39 -31.29 -0.97
C THR A 918 15.61 -31.09 -1.87
N GLY A 919 16.60 -30.35 -1.39
CA GLY A 919 17.79 -29.97 -2.14
C GLY A 919 17.52 -28.89 -3.19
N TRP A 920 18.39 -28.84 -4.21
CA TRP A 920 18.26 -27.89 -5.32
C TRP A 920 17.07 -28.21 -6.21
N LEU A 921 16.25 -27.21 -6.46
CA LEU A 921 15.09 -27.26 -7.34
C LEU A 921 15.23 -26.20 -8.42
N ARG A 922 15.06 -26.57 -9.69
CA ARG A 922 15.03 -25.62 -10.81
C ARG A 922 13.61 -25.52 -11.34
N LEU A 923 13.05 -24.31 -11.35
CA LEU A 923 11.75 -23.99 -11.95
C LEU A 923 11.98 -22.94 -13.04
N GLY A 924 11.74 -23.32 -14.30
CA GLY A 924 12.14 -22.51 -15.45
C GLY A 924 13.64 -22.22 -15.44
N ASN A 925 13.99 -20.93 -15.39
CA ASN A 925 15.39 -20.46 -15.33
C ASN A 925 15.88 -20.12 -13.92
N THR A 926 15.06 -20.33 -12.89
CA THR A 926 15.38 -19.97 -11.50
C THR A 926 15.67 -21.20 -10.68
N TRP A 927 16.74 -21.15 -9.88
CA TRP A 927 17.08 -22.19 -8.90
C TRP A 927 16.62 -21.78 -7.50
N TYR A 928 16.19 -22.76 -6.71
CA TYR A 928 15.78 -22.64 -5.32
C TYR A 928 16.46 -23.75 -4.52
N TYR A 929 16.56 -23.59 -3.21
CA TYR A 929 17.00 -24.67 -2.33
C TYR A 929 15.97 -24.98 -1.26
N LEU A 930 15.55 -26.23 -1.18
CA LEU A 930 14.65 -26.73 -0.15
C LEU A 930 15.50 -27.51 0.86
N LYS A 931 15.40 -27.17 2.14
CA LYS A 931 16.12 -27.87 3.23
C LYS A 931 15.63 -29.33 3.32
N GLU A 932 16.29 -30.16 4.11
CA GLU A 932 15.87 -31.56 4.31
C GLU A 932 14.42 -31.68 4.86
N SER A 933 13.97 -30.68 5.62
CA SER A 933 12.58 -30.56 6.08
C SER A 933 11.59 -30.13 4.98
N GLY A 934 12.07 -29.84 3.76
CA GLY A 934 11.30 -29.28 2.66
C GLY A 934 11.10 -27.77 2.71
N ALA A 935 11.45 -27.12 3.83
CA ALA A 935 11.37 -25.68 3.98
C ALA A 935 12.32 -24.98 3.01
N MET A 936 11.81 -24.01 2.25
CA MET A 936 12.60 -23.20 1.33
C MET A 936 13.65 -22.39 2.10
N ALA A 937 14.89 -22.43 1.63
CA ALA A 937 15.98 -21.63 2.16
C ALA A 937 15.97 -20.22 1.55
N THR A 938 16.21 -19.23 2.40
CA THR A 938 16.47 -17.83 2.06
C THR A 938 17.77 -17.41 2.76
N GLY A 939 18.40 -16.35 2.26
CA GLY A 939 19.69 -15.86 2.75
C GLY A 939 20.89 -16.70 2.31
N TRP A 940 22.00 -16.58 3.04
CA TRP A 940 23.22 -17.36 2.79
C TRP A 940 23.02 -18.84 3.12
N LEU A 941 23.40 -19.70 2.18
CA LEU A 941 23.36 -21.14 2.32
C LEU A 941 24.74 -21.74 2.08
N LYS A 942 25.24 -22.48 3.07
CA LYS A 942 26.48 -23.24 2.95
C LYS A 942 26.18 -24.71 2.68
N LEU A 943 26.63 -25.23 1.55
CA LEU A 943 26.57 -26.66 1.23
C LEU A 943 27.99 -27.20 1.06
N GLY A 944 28.42 -28.02 2.00
CA GLY A 944 29.82 -28.44 2.11
C GLY A 944 30.75 -27.23 2.31
N ASN A 945 31.69 -27.04 1.37
CA ASN A 945 32.62 -25.91 1.37
C ASN A 945 32.20 -24.75 0.48
N THR A 946 31.00 -24.81 -0.13
CA THR A 946 30.53 -23.81 -1.09
C THR A 946 29.39 -23.00 -0.51
N TRP A 947 29.48 -21.67 -0.65
CA TRP A 947 28.40 -20.74 -0.29
C TRP A 947 27.57 -20.37 -1.51
N TYR A 948 26.27 -20.21 -1.28
CA TYR A 948 25.25 -19.74 -2.21
C TYR A 948 24.42 -18.68 -1.50
N TYR A 949 23.74 -17.83 -2.26
CA TYR A 949 22.78 -16.89 -1.69
C TYR A 949 21.42 -17.08 -2.34
N LEU A 950 20.39 -17.25 -1.52
CA LEU A 950 18.99 -17.36 -1.94
C LEU A 950 18.31 -16.05 -1.54
N LYS A 951 17.74 -15.32 -2.49
CA LYS A 951 17.03 -14.05 -2.26
C LYS A 951 15.81 -14.27 -1.35
N GLY A 952 15.14 -13.20 -0.91
CA GLY A 952 13.93 -13.30 -0.08
C GLY A 952 12.81 -14.16 -0.70
N SER A 953 12.72 -14.19 -2.03
CA SER A 953 11.84 -15.07 -2.80
C SER A 953 12.31 -16.54 -2.91
N GLY A 954 13.45 -16.89 -2.29
CA GLY A 954 14.13 -18.18 -2.42
C GLY A 954 14.95 -18.37 -3.69
N ALA A 955 14.89 -17.44 -4.63
CA ALA A 955 15.61 -17.51 -5.89
C ALA A 955 17.13 -17.39 -5.67
N MET A 956 17.90 -18.34 -6.21
CA MET A 956 19.36 -18.36 -6.14
C MET A 956 19.96 -17.18 -6.91
N ALA A 957 20.79 -16.41 -6.24
CA ALA A 957 21.53 -15.31 -6.85
C ALA A 957 22.67 -15.84 -7.73
N THR A 958 22.88 -15.16 -8.86
CA THR A 958 24.03 -15.29 -9.76
C THR A 958 24.49 -13.90 -10.17
N GLY A 959 25.75 -13.75 -10.55
CA GLY A 959 26.36 -12.47 -10.86
C GLY A 959 26.76 -11.69 -9.60
N TRP A 960 26.90 -10.37 -9.76
CA TRP A 960 27.17 -9.48 -8.63
C TRP A 960 25.96 -9.39 -7.71
N LEU A 961 26.20 -9.53 -6.42
CA LEU A 961 25.20 -9.40 -5.36
C LEU A 961 25.72 -8.40 -4.33
N LYS A 962 24.97 -7.33 -4.10
CA LYS A 962 25.23 -6.39 -3.01
C LYS A 962 24.37 -6.80 -1.82
N LEU A 963 24.99 -7.06 -0.67
CA LEU A 963 24.29 -7.26 0.60
C LEU A 963 24.80 -6.24 1.60
N GLY A 964 23.91 -5.36 2.06
CA GLY A 964 24.32 -4.11 2.68
C GLY A 964 25.29 -3.41 1.75
N ASN A 965 26.52 -3.20 2.24
CA ASN A 965 27.55 -2.48 1.50
C ASN A 965 28.64 -3.36 0.90
N THR A 966 28.52 -4.67 1.10
CA THR A 966 29.50 -5.62 0.58
C THR A 966 29.01 -6.22 -0.73
N TRP A 967 29.83 -6.09 -1.76
CA TRP A 967 29.65 -6.81 -3.02
C TRP A 967 30.23 -8.22 -2.93
N TYR A 968 29.47 -9.19 -3.41
CA TYR A 968 29.86 -10.57 -3.61
C TYR A 968 29.67 -10.90 -5.08
N TYR A 969 30.40 -11.91 -5.58
CA TYR A 969 30.13 -12.45 -6.90
C TYR A 969 29.73 -13.90 -6.80
N LEU A 970 28.52 -14.23 -7.25
CA LEU A 970 28.03 -15.60 -7.35
C LEU A 970 28.24 -16.02 -8.80
N LYS A 971 28.98 -17.10 -9.03
CA LYS A 971 29.23 -17.62 -10.38
C LYS A 971 27.90 -18.02 -11.05
N GLY A 972 27.91 -18.32 -12.35
CA GLY A 972 26.71 -18.81 -13.04
C GLY A 972 26.11 -20.09 -12.42
N SER A 973 26.88 -20.84 -11.64
CA SER A 973 26.41 -21.99 -10.86
C SER A 973 25.83 -21.60 -9.48
N GLY A 974 25.73 -20.32 -9.15
CA GLY A 974 25.35 -19.78 -7.84
C GLY A 974 26.44 -19.81 -6.77
N ALA A 975 27.57 -20.48 -7.04
CA ALA A 975 28.66 -20.61 -6.08
C ALA A 975 29.37 -19.26 -5.87
N MET A 976 29.51 -18.83 -4.62
CA MET A 976 30.24 -17.63 -4.25
C MET A 976 31.70 -17.73 -4.66
N ALA A 977 32.18 -16.72 -5.38
CA ALA A 977 33.57 -16.61 -5.79
C ALA A 977 34.45 -16.11 -4.65
N THR A 978 35.66 -16.66 -4.58
CA THR A 978 36.77 -16.19 -3.75
C THR A 978 38.03 -16.16 -4.61
N GLY A 979 39.00 -15.32 -4.25
CA GLY A 979 40.23 -15.09 -5.00
C GLY A 979 40.03 -14.20 -6.24
N TRP A 980 40.98 -14.28 -7.18
CA TRP A 980 40.95 -13.51 -8.42
C TRP A 980 39.78 -13.94 -9.33
N LEU A 981 39.03 -12.97 -9.83
CA LEU A 981 37.92 -13.15 -10.75
C LEU A 981 38.13 -12.27 -11.98
N LYS A 982 38.03 -12.86 -13.18
CA LYS A 982 38.07 -12.11 -14.44
C LYS A 982 36.69 -12.06 -15.07
N LEU A 983 36.15 -10.87 -15.31
CA LEU A 983 34.91 -10.65 -16.04
C LEU A 983 35.20 -9.75 -17.24
N GLY A 984 35.11 -10.32 -18.45
CA GLY A 984 35.53 -9.63 -19.67
C GLY A 984 37.03 -9.29 -19.65
N SER A 985 37.37 -8.02 -19.87
CA SER A 985 38.73 -7.49 -19.78
C SER A 985 39.15 -7.10 -18.35
N THR A 986 38.22 -7.10 -17.41
CA THR A 986 38.42 -6.54 -16.06
C THR A 986 38.68 -7.64 -15.04
N TRP A 987 39.63 -7.40 -14.15
CA TRP A 987 39.95 -8.28 -13.03
C TRP A 987 39.39 -7.71 -11.74
N TYR A 988 38.92 -8.58 -10.87
CA TYR A 988 38.41 -8.30 -9.53
C TYR A 988 39.09 -9.28 -8.56
N TYR A 989 39.03 -8.98 -7.27
CA TYR A 989 39.46 -9.91 -6.24
C TYR A 989 38.40 -10.03 -5.17
N LEU A 990 37.97 -11.25 -4.87
CA LEU A 990 37.02 -11.56 -3.82
C LEU A 990 37.82 -12.13 -2.63
N LYS A 991 37.67 -11.55 -1.45
CA LYS A 991 38.37 -11.98 -0.23
C LYS A 991 37.94 -13.40 0.17
N GLY A 992 38.58 -13.98 1.19
CA GLY A 992 38.21 -15.32 1.69
C GLY A 992 36.76 -15.42 2.16
N SER A 993 36.16 -14.31 2.60
CA SER A 993 34.74 -14.19 2.94
C SER A 993 33.82 -14.03 1.73
N GLY A 994 34.35 -13.89 0.51
CA GLY A 994 33.61 -13.60 -0.72
C GLY A 994 33.41 -12.11 -1.00
N ALA A 995 33.69 -11.25 -0.03
CA ALA A 995 33.61 -9.79 -0.18
C ALA A 995 34.56 -9.26 -1.25
N MET A 996 34.07 -8.44 -2.16
CA MET A 996 34.86 -7.80 -3.21
C MET A 996 35.88 -6.84 -2.59
N ALA A 997 37.12 -6.91 -3.08
CA ALA A 997 38.16 -5.98 -2.73
C ALA A 997 37.95 -4.64 -3.45
N ALA A 998 37.99 -3.57 -2.68
CA ALA A 998 38.16 -2.20 -3.16
C ALA A 998 39.38 -1.60 -2.44
N GLY A 999 40.05 -0.64 -3.09
CA GLY A 999 41.26 0.00 -2.59
C GLY A 999 42.51 -0.89 -2.66
N TRP A 1000 43.51 -0.55 -1.85
CA TRP A 1000 44.77 -1.28 -1.79
C TRP A 1000 44.61 -2.59 -1.02
N LEU A 1001 44.91 -3.72 -1.67
CA LEU A 1001 44.92 -5.03 -1.05
C LEU A 1001 46.26 -5.75 -1.27
N GLN A 1002 46.80 -6.31 -0.21
CA GLN A 1002 47.96 -7.20 -0.29
C GLN A 1002 47.51 -8.64 -0.54
N ILE A 1003 48.00 -9.23 -1.63
CA ILE A 1003 47.70 -10.61 -2.04
C ILE A 1003 49.04 -11.33 -2.21
N GLY A 1004 49.36 -12.22 -1.26
CA GLY A 1004 50.69 -12.82 -1.16
C GLY A 1004 51.78 -11.78 -0.86
N LYS A 1005 52.85 -11.77 -1.66
CA LYS A 1005 53.98 -10.83 -1.52
C LYS A 1005 53.79 -9.53 -2.32
N SER A 1006 52.65 -9.34 -2.97
CA SER A 1006 52.40 -8.25 -3.91
C SER A 1006 51.19 -7.42 -3.48
N ARG A 1007 51.23 -6.10 -3.76
CA ARG A 1007 50.16 -5.15 -3.44
C ARG A 1007 49.44 -4.73 -4.72
N TYR A 1008 48.12 -4.81 -4.72
CA TYR A 1008 47.24 -4.50 -5.85
C TYR A 1008 46.26 -3.39 -5.46
N TYR A 1009 45.85 -2.55 -6.40
CA TYR A 1009 44.83 -1.53 -6.19
C TYR A 1009 43.58 -1.84 -7.01
N PHE A 1010 42.43 -1.84 -6.35
CA PHE A 1010 41.13 -1.99 -6.96
C PHE A 1010 40.35 -0.68 -6.82
N ASN A 1011 39.66 -0.22 -7.87
CA ASN A 1011 38.84 0.99 -7.76
C ASN A 1011 37.56 0.74 -6.92
N ALA A 1012 36.73 1.76 -6.72
CA ALA A 1012 35.48 1.63 -5.96
C ALA A 1012 34.52 0.57 -6.54
N GLY A 1013 34.54 0.38 -7.86
CA GLY A 1013 33.84 -0.71 -8.55
C GLY A 1013 34.54 -2.07 -8.45
N GLY A 1014 35.62 -2.20 -7.68
CA GLY A 1014 36.40 -3.42 -7.48
C GLY A 1014 37.28 -3.86 -8.65
N ALA A 1015 37.39 -3.03 -9.70
CA ALA A 1015 38.23 -3.33 -10.84
C ALA A 1015 39.71 -3.12 -10.50
N TRP A 1016 40.52 -4.15 -10.71
CA TRP A 1016 41.97 -4.08 -10.59
C TRP A 1016 42.53 -3.10 -11.62
N ILE A 1017 43.32 -2.16 -11.13
CA ILE A 1017 44.07 -1.23 -11.95
C ILE A 1017 45.52 -1.75 -12.04
N PRO A 1018 45.92 -2.35 -13.19
CA PRO A 1018 47.30 -2.71 -13.41
C PRO A 1018 48.16 -1.44 -13.47
N ARG A 1019 49.34 -1.49 -12.84
CA ARG A 1019 50.35 -0.44 -12.96
C ARG A 1019 51.13 -0.59 -14.26
#